data_AF-A0A1F3LGE3-F1
#
_entry.id   AF-A0A1F3LGE3-F1
#
_cell.length_a   1.000
_cell.length_b   1.000
_cell.length_c   1.000
_cell.angle_alpha   90.00
_cell.angle_beta   90.00
_cell.angle_gamma   90.00
#
_symmetry.space_group_name_H-M   'P 1'
#
loop_
_entity.id
_entity.type
_entity.pdbx_description
1 polymer ?
#
loop_
_entity_poly.entity_id
_entity_poly.type
_entity_poly.pdbx_seq_one_letter_code
_entity_poly.pdbx_strand_id
1 'polypeptide(L)'
;MDNKRINSIQREYDSRIDIIQPVAAIGKLLFFDYYKNKFGIISEIRCAKVVKADKVHVSESALSTEKQLYNGETVTLYLNKGYKGFFATDVKSISEINLKTVSQFAELIDIHELENAIYNTVKDEYKYLDLEDKALVIKILQRENNADAWGLLLKIGADEQFIDNYISEYISPLKYDEKINFLKKSFNNSLLNNILINWTAQNKNDILNLTETIRNKRLTEEQIPQSFINILKDIEWSFEEIWKIYSVFKVSGIAIQTINLFSFNVYNYVDKLKSLIPVNPIEDNLIKKLRNNLLSERERISANELINIFMELKDYHIIDENQLLELLSEKTLKDSVFTVLISQLTDNCQMDTFRKVISNNINEISSSNIIKLIESCEPKNELAKVLIDEYYSIERENSSPDYLRIISFLKEKNNHVLSIHFIDKFYKQLSIKYPIAILELGILTKHLNSQKFAYQNIIFKTETEIVNFVEEYSDYNISEEVRISNKPLTAFLLYLNSSSNFNLTEDCKQFLQINKGIVQCLSVKFLIFQLHKQRLSKSQLLEILNSFQWTEISALLIKAFIQESNYTEKILLGKLSEVFKKHFEVLSSQNFESKSFLDNFTISNILSLCDGRKYYNAELWQQNGVRRWYVAGEVSTYTKDTLCCYCEGRPWKKESLWDSQTNRPSTEQYEFYWCKGSYCATRNDIVNINQPYDQWTLSEISEALNIKIEKIALATLAGWANRMNQIVEHLFCRSCKEVLRPLPFRPSTLGYYAVPLFHCINDKCNDKQIIRFTHCLNGKCESHKTSEPLDSRDCKSCRPNDPNHTGLQCNYCGSNCPACSGHNNRIVANGIW
;
A
#
# COMPACT_ATOMS: atom_id res chain seq x y z
N MET A 1 105.88 -8.53 -61.13
CA MET A 1 104.85 -7.50 -61.41
C MET A 1 104.87 -6.51 -60.25
N ASP A 2 105.11 -5.23 -60.55
CA ASP A 2 105.77 -4.25 -59.69
C ASP A 2 104.91 -3.57 -58.62
N ASN A 3 105.36 -3.65 -57.36
CA ASN A 3 104.87 -2.89 -56.19
C ASN A 3 105.12 -1.36 -56.27
N LYS A 4 105.78 -0.85 -57.32
CA LYS A 4 106.03 0.60 -57.50
C LYS A 4 104.88 1.36 -58.15
N ARG A 5 103.92 0.69 -58.81
CA ARG A 5 102.78 1.37 -59.47
C ARG A 5 101.56 1.58 -58.56
N ILE A 6 101.48 0.88 -57.43
CA ILE A 6 100.38 1.04 -56.45
C ILE A 6 100.62 2.26 -55.53
N ASN A 7 101.88 2.58 -55.21
CA ASN A 7 102.19 3.68 -54.28
C ASN A 7 102.12 5.09 -54.88
N SER A 8 102.13 5.27 -56.21
CA SER A 8 102.00 6.61 -56.82
C SER A 8 100.55 7.02 -57.06
N ILE A 9 99.63 6.07 -57.28
CA ILE A 9 98.19 6.37 -57.41
C ILE A 9 97.59 6.74 -56.05
N GLN A 10 98.10 6.18 -54.94
CA GLN A 10 97.59 6.49 -53.60
C GLN A 10 97.94 7.93 -53.14
N ARG A 11 99.12 8.47 -53.50
CA ARG A 11 99.57 9.79 -53.02
C ARG A 11 99.01 11.00 -53.77
N GLU A 12 98.51 10.81 -54.99
CA GLU A 12 97.86 11.88 -55.76
C GLU A 12 96.34 11.95 -55.49
N TYR A 13 95.79 10.93 -54.82
CA TYR A 13 94.36 10.84 -54.47
C TYR A 13 94.01 11.49 -53.13
N ASP A 14 94.95 11.55 -52.18
CA ASP A 14 94.71 12.06 -50.83
C ASP A 14 94.68 13.60 -50.72
N SER A 15 94.95 14.35 -51.80
CA SER A 15 95.05 15.82 -51.75
C SER A 15 93.82 16.60 -52.23
N ARG A 16 92.66 15.96 -52.46
CA ARG A 16 91.43 16.64 -52.94
C ARG A 16 90.12 16.21 -52.24
N ILE A 17 90.19 15.50 -51.12
CA ILE A 17 88.99 15.23 -50.32
C ILE A 17 88.81 16.41 -49.38
N ASP A 18 87.84 17.30 -49.68
CA ASP A 18 87.32 18.24 -48.69
C ASP A 18 86.86 17.42 -47.49
N ILE A 19 87.64 17.45 -46.41
CA ILE A 19 87.33 16.77 -45.16
C ILE A 19 86.13 17.51 -44.57
N ILE A 20 84.93 17.11 -44.96
CA ILE A 20 83.71 17.56 -44.32
C ILE A 20 83.77 17.02 -42.89
N GLN A 21 83.80 17.94 -41.92
CA GLN A 21 83.76 17.54 -40.52
C GLN A 21 82.52 16.68 -40.24
N PRO A 22 82.64 15.65 -39.38
CA PRO A 22 81.52 14.78 -39.06
C PRO A 22 80.29 15.59 -38.64
N VAL A 23 79.14 15.31 -39.24
CA VAL A 23 77.90 16.05 -38.96
C VAL A 23 77.04 15.23 -38.01
N ALA A 24 76.69 15.79 -36.86
CA ALA A 24 75.75 15.17 -35.94
C ALA A 24 74.40 14.91 -36.63
N ALA A 25 73.89 13.69 -36.49
CA ALA A 25 72.62 13.28 -37.06
C ALA A 25 71.90 12.28 -36.15
N ILE A 26 70.58 12.21 -36.34
CA ILE A 26 69.70 11.21 -35.72
C ILE A 26 69.00 10.47 -36.86
N GLY A 27 68.90 9.16 -36.80
CA GLY A 27 68.18 8.37 -37.79
C GLY A 27 67.53 7.14 -37.17
N LYS A 28 66.76 6.40 -37.96
CA LYS A 28 66.21 5.10 -37.58
C LYS A 28 67.00 3.96 -38.21
N LEU A 29 67.36 2.98 -37.40
CA LEU A 29 68.05 1.79 -37.86
C LEU A 29 67.08 0.86 -38.60
N LEU A 30 67.22 0.66 -39.92
CA LEU A 30 66.34 -0.20 -40.71
C LEU A 30 66.68 -1.69 -40.60
N PHE A 31 67.94 -2.02 -40.39
CA PHE A 31 68.39 -3.36 -40.00
C PHE A 31 69.86 -3.30 -39.60
N PHE A 32 70.27 -4.23 -38.74
CA PHE A 32 71.68 -4.49 -38.46
C PHE A 32 71.89 -6.00 -38.32
N ASP A 33 72.69 -6.57 -39.20
CA ASP A 33 73.02 -8.00 -39.19
C ASP A 33 74.23 -8.23 -38.28
N TYR A 34 73.96 -8.39 -36.98
CA TYR A 34 74.99 -8.62 -35.96
C TYR A 34 75.81 -9.88 -36.21
N TYR A 35 75.19 -10.95 -36.69
CA TYR A 35 75.78 -12.29 -36.64
C TYR A 35 76.55 -12.68 -37.90
N LYS A 36 76.12 -12.22 -39.09
CA LYS A 36 76.65 -12.76 -40.35
C LYS A 36 77.60 -11.81 -41.05
N ASN A 37 77.22 -10.53 -41.13
CA ASN A 37 77.92 -9.58 -41.98
C ASN A 37 78.38 -8.30 -41.26
N LYS A 38 78.01 -8.10 -39.98
CA LYS A 38 78.47 -6.99 -39.13
C LYS A 38 78.24 -5.60 -39.77
N PHE A 39 77.12 -5.46 -40.48
CA PHE A 39 76.69 -4.21 -41.12
C PHE A 39 75.19 -3.94 -40.95
N GLY A 40 74.81 -2.68 -41.05
CA GLY A 40 73.42 -2.23 -41.07
C GLY A 40 73.19 -0.98 -41.92
N ILE A 41 71.94 -0.56 -41.98
CA ILE A 41 71.50 0.65 -42.69
C ILE A 41 70.66 1.52 -41.77
N ILE A 42 70.98 2.80 -41.71
CA ILE A 42 70.21 3.84 -41.03
C ILE A 42 69.48 4.69 -42.08
N SER A 43 68.22 5.02 -41.84
CA SER A 43 67.37 5.89 -42.67
C SER A 43 66.71 6.99 -41.84
N GLU A 44 65.80 7.77 -42.45
CA GLU A 44 65.06 8.86 -41.79
C GLU A 44 66.00 9.85 -41.08
N ILE A 45 67.08 10.23 -41.76
CA ILE A 45 68.20 10.92 -41.13
C ILE A 45 67.90 12.42 -41.01
N ARG A 46 67.82 12.92 -39.77
CA ARG A 46 67.78 14.33 -39.39
C ARG A 46 69.21 14.78 -39.09
N CYS A 47 69.69 15.87 -39.69
CA CYS A 47 71.05 16.37 -39.47
C CYS A 47 71.08 17.89 -39.34
N ALA A 48 72.05 18.42 -38.57
CA ALA A 48 72.11 19.84 -38.18
C ALA A 48 72.55 20.77 -39.32
N LYS A 49 73.07 20.21 -40.41
CA LYS A 49 73.44 20.94 -41.64
C LYS A 49 72.65 20.35 -42.80
N VAL A 50 72.41 21.13 -43.86
CA VAL A 50 71.66 20.68 -45.05
C VAL A 50 72.44 19.58 -45.80
N VAL A 51 72.43 18.37 -45.27
CA VAL A 51 73.05 17.17 -45.84
C VAL A 51 71.91 16.19 -46.11
N LYS A 52 71.58 16.00 -47.38
CA LYS A 52 70.58 14.99 -47.77
C LYS A 52 71.25 13.62 -47.86
N ALA A 53 71.02 12.78 -46.85
CA ALA A 53 71.43 11.38 -46.85
C ALA A 53 70.19 10.51 -46.59
N ASP A 54 69.71 9.82 -47.62
CA ASP A 54 68.48 9.02 -47.49
C ASP A 54 68.73 7.71 -46.70
N LYS A 55 69.92 7.11 -46.92
CA LYS A 55 70.37 5.88 -46.26
C LYS A 55 71.87 5.94 -46.03
N VAL A 56 72.30 5.47 -44.86
CA VAL A 56 73.70 5.50 -44.44
C VAL A 56 74.10 4.12 -43.93
N HIS A 57 75.23 3.64 -44.43
CA HIS A 57 75.79 2.36 -43.99
C HIS A 57 76.47 2.53 -42.63
N VAL A 58 76.21 1.59 -41.74
CA VAL A 58 76.88 1.47 -40.44
C VAL A 58 77.58 0.10 -40.36
N SER A 59 78.85 0.09 -39.97
CA SER A 59 79.58 -1.14 -39.66
C SER A 59 79.58 -1.38 -38.15
N GLU A 60 79.89 -2.61 -37.73
CA GLU A 60 80.07 -2.93 -36.30
C GLU A 60 81.12 -2.04 -35.63
N SER A 61 82.21 -1.71 -36.34
CA SER A 61 83.26 -0.81 -35.83
C SER A 61 82.79 0.63 -35.62
N ALA A 62 81.63 1.00 -36.17
CA ALA A 62 81.02 2.31 -36.00
C ALA A 62 80.04 2.35 -34.81
N LEU A 63 79.68 1.20 -34.23
CA LEU A 63 78.87 1.14 -33.01
C LEU A 63 79.72 1.58 -31.83
N SER A 64 79.15 2.43 -30.99
CA SER A 64 79.77 2.90 -29.75
C SER A 64 78.89 2.64 -28.53
N THR A 65 78.07 1.61 -28.66
CA THR A 65 77.24 1.04 -27.62
C THR A 65 77.49 -0.46 -27.49
N GLU A 66 77.40 -0.97 -26.27
CA GLU A 66 77.42 -2.41 -25.97
C GLU A 66 76.01 -3.03 -26.09
N LYS A 67 74.95 -2.21 -26.13
CA LYS A 67 73.57 -2.67 -26.31
C LYS A 67 73.36 -3.13 -27.74
N GLN A 68 72.69 -4.27 -27.86
CA GLN A 68 72.22 -4.74 -29.15
C GLN A 68 71.14 -3.79 -29.68
N LEU A 69 71.39 -3.20 -30.85
CA LEU A 69 70.44 -2.32 -31.53
C LEU A 69 69.41 -3.15 -32.31
N TYR A 70 68.17 -2.68 -32.34
CA TYR A 70 67.06 -3.37 -33.02
C TYR A 70 66.54 -2.59 -34.23
N ASN A 71 65.91 -3.30 -35.17
CA ASN A 71 65.26 -2.68 -36.31
C ASN A 71 64.14 -1.72 -35.83
N GLY A 72 64.14 -0.51 -36.37
CA GLY A 72 63.26 0.60 -36.03
C GLY A 72 63.80 1.51 -34.93
N GLU A 73 64.91 1.16 -34.27
CA GLU A 73 65.45 1.94 -33.15
C GLU A 73 66.03 3.27 -33.63
N THR A 74 65.67 4.35 -32.93
CA THR A 74 66.27 5.68 -33.17
C THR A 74 67.68 5.70 -32.60
N VAL A 75 68.63 6.12 -33.43
CA VAL A 75 70.05 6.15 -33.10
C VAL A 75 70.64 7.54 -33.34
N THR A 76 71.56 7.95 -32.47
CA THR A 76 72.44 9.10 -32.70
C THR A 76 73.67 8.64 -33.44
N LEU A 77 74.15 9.44 -34.40
CA LEU A 77 75.33 9.11 -35.20
C LEU A 77 76.06 10.37 -35.66
N TYR A 78 77.32 10.21 -36.05
CA TYR A 78 78.03 11.20 -36.85
C TYR A 78 78.12 10.75 -38.30
N LEU A 79 77.63 11.59 -39.20
CA LEU A 79 77.71 11.40 -40.64
C LEU A 79 79.07 11.84 -41.16
N ASN A 80 79.79 10.91 -41.75
CA ASN A 80 81.07 11.15 -42.39
C ASN A 80 80.92 10.99 -43.91
N LYS A 81 81.52 11.89 -44.68
CA LYS A 81 81.55 11.78 -46.14
C LYS A 81 82.70 10.88 -46.56
N GLY A 82 82.37 9.70 -47.09
CA GLY A 82 83.33 8.79 -47.71
C GLY A 82 83.34 8.91 -49.24
N TYR A 83 84.22 8.13 -49.88
CA TYR A 83 84.38 8.13 -51.33
C TYR A 83 83.12 7.68 -52.10
N LYS A 84 82.30 6.79 -51.52
CA LYS A 84 81.09 6.21 -52.15
C LYS A 84 79.76 6.74 -51.60
N GLY A 85 79.80 7.76 -50.73
CA GLY A 85 78.61 8.27 -50.04
C GLY A 85 78.87 8.51 -48.56
N PHE A 86 77.81 8.62 -47.77
CA PHE A 86 77.92 8.83 -46.33
C PHE A 86 78.02 7.49 -45.58
N PHE A 87 78.81 7.48 -44.51
CA PHE A 87 78.87 6.39 -43.55
C PHE A 87 78.71 6.93 -42.12
N ALA A 88 78.15 6.13 -41.24
CA ALA A 88 77.92 6.50 -39.85
C ALA A 88 79.12 6.10 -38.97
N THR A 89 79.43 6.92 -37.98
CA THR A 89 80.36 6.59 -36.88
C THR A 89 79.74 6.98 -35.54
N ASP A 90 80.23 6.36 -34.46
CA ASP A 90 79.74 6.60 -33.08
C ASP A 90 78.21 6.46 -32.98
N VAL A 91 77.71 5.35 -33.56
CA VAL A 91 76.29 5.02 -33.56
C VAL A 91 75.90 4.45 -32.20
N LYS A 92 74.97 5.14 -31.53
CA LYS A 92 74.41 4.75 -30.23
C LYS A 92 72.89 4.79 -30.26
N SER A 93 72.25 3.98 -29.43
CA SER A 93 70.80 4.13 -29.23
C SER A 93 70.50 5.50 -28.63
N ILE A 94 69.45 6.17 -29.09
CA ILE A 94 69.00 7.42 -28.47
C ILE A 94 68.57 7.19 -27.01
N SER A 95 68.19 5.96 -26.66
CA SER A 95 67.88 5.58 -25.28
C SER A 95 69.11 5.44 -24.38
N GLU A 96 70.31 5.68 -24.88
CA GLU A 96 71.56 5.57 -24.12
C GLU A 96 72.28 6.90 -23.99
N ILE A 97 71.80 7.94 -24.67
CA ILE A 97 72.43 9.24 -24.59
C ILE A 97 72.07 9.90 -23.25
N ASN A 98 73.09 10.47 -22.63
CA ASN A 98 72.95 11.34 -21.47
C ASN A 98 72.92 12.82 -21.91
N LEU A 99 72.62 13.73 -20.99
CA LEU A 99 72.51 15.17 -21.29
C LEU A 99 73.79 15.78 -21.87
N LYS A 100 74.96 15.30 -21.44
CA LYS A 100 76.25 15.70 -22.03
C LYS A 100 76.28 15.43 -23.54
N THR A 101 75.75 14.28 -23.97
CA THR A 101 75.66 13.90 -25.38
C THR A 101 74.55 14.65 -26.11
N VAL A 102 73.40 14.88 -25.45
CA VAL A 102 72.27 15.68 -25.98
C VAL A 102 72.72 17.06 -26.46
N SER A 103 73.66 17.71 -25.76
CA SER A 103 74.19 19.02 -26.17
C SER A 103 74.72 19.06 -27.61
N GLN A 104 75.23 17.94 -28.11
CA GLN A 104 75.79 17.79 -29.46
C GLN A 104 74.70 17.60 -30.54
N PHE A 105 73.50 17.19 -30.13
CA PHE A 105 72.35 16.91 -30.98
C PHE A 105 71.15 17.84 -30.67
N ALA A 106 71.38 18.91 -29.91
CA ALA A 106 70.36 19.83 -29.40
C ALA A 106 69.45 20.47 -30.47
N GLU A 107 69.85 20.47 -31.74
CA GLU A 107 69.05 21.02 -32.86
C GLU A 107 68.18 19.96 -33.56
N LEU A 108 68.31 18.69 -33.18
CA LEU A 108 67.73 17.54 -33.88
C LEU A 108 66.85 16.66 -32.99
N ILE A 109 67.07 16.76 -31.67
CA ILE A 109 66.33 16.03 -30.66
C ILE A 109 64.94 16.65 -30.51
N ASP A 110 63.90 15.83 -30.60
CA ASP A 110 62.55 16.25 -30.22
C ASP A 110 62.31 16.11 -28.70
N ILE A 111 61.16 16.61 -28.22
CA ILE A 111 60.87 16.67 -26.78
C ILE A 111 60.80 15.28 -26.14
N HIS A 112 60.30 14.26 -26.85
CA HIS A 112 60.19 12.91 -26.30
C HIS A 112 61.57 12.28 -26.18
N GLU A 113 62.43 12.50 -27.18
CA GLU A 113 63.83 12.10 -27.16
C GLU A 113 64.61 12.81 -26.05
N LEU A 114 64.36 14.10 -25.82
CA LEU A 114 64.95 14.88 -24.73
C LEU A 114 64.49 14.37 -23.36
N GLU A 115 63.20 14.12 -23.18
CA GLU A 115 62.64 13.59 -21.93
C GLU A 115 63.25 12.22 -21.59
N ASN A 116 63.41 11.34 -22.59
CA ASN A 116 64.10 10.06 -22.42
C ASN A 116 65.57 10.23 -22.04
N ALA A 117 66.28 11.18 -22.65
CA ALA A 117 67.68 11.43 -22.31
C ALA A 117 67.85 11.97 -20.87
N ILE A 118 66.92 12.82 -20.41
CA ILE A 118 66.85 13.27 -19.02
C ILE A 118 66.58 12.07 -18.11
N TYR A 119 65.57 11.25 -18.45
CA TYR A 119 65.24 10.03 -17.72
C TYR A 119 66.47 9.14 -17.54
N ASN A 120 67.26 8.92 -18.60
CA ASN A 120 68.46 8.08 -18.52
C ASN A 120 69.55 8.69 -17.63
N THR A 121 69.61 10.01 -17.56
CA THR A 121 70.62 10.74 -16.77
C THR A 121 70.27 10.71 -15.28
N VAL A 122 69.01 10.91 -14.91
CA VAL A 122 68.58 11.06 -13.50
C VAL A 122 67.55 10.03 -13.01
N LYS A 123 67.24 9.00 -13.81
CA LYS A 123 66.34 7.87 -13.48
C LYS A 123 65.03 8.29 -12.82
N ASP A 124 64.22 9.08 -13.53
CA ASP A 124 62.94 9.67 -13.08
C ASP A 124 63.00 10.78 -12.02
N GLU A 125 64.18 11.10 -11.50
CA GLU A 125 64.30 12.09 -10.44
C GLU A 125 64.78 13.45 -11.00
N TYR A 126 63.97 14.06 -11.86
CA TYR A 126 64.22 15.34 -12.58
C TYR A 126 64.81 16.47 -11.72
N LYS A 127 64.50 16.48 -10.42
CA LYS A 127 65.04 17.44 -9.44
C LYS A 127 66.56 17.35 -9.23
N TYR A 128 67.20 16.22 -9.56
CA TYR A 128 68.64 16.00 -9.40
C TYR A 128 69.47 16.42 -10.61
N LEU A 129 68.86 17.01 -11.64
CA LEU A 129 69.62 17.70 -12.67
C LEU A 129 70.41 18.84 -12.05
N ASP A 130 71.71 18.89 -12.35
CA ASP A 130 72.54 20.02 -11.94
C ASP A 130 72.18 21.29 -12.72
N LEU A 131 72.76 22.43 -12.31
CA LEU A 131 72.43 23.73 -12.90
C LEU A 131 72.84 23.83 -14.38
N GLU A 132 73.92 23.15 -14.78
CA GLU A 132 74.43 23.18 -16.16
C GLU A 132 73.52 22.36 -17.09
N ASP A 133 73.13 21.17 -16.64
CA ASP A 133 72.19 20.29 -17.32
C ASP A 133 70.80 20.94 -17.43
N LYS A 134 70.31 21.59 -16.37
CA LYS A 134 69.05 22.36 -16.43
C LYS A 134 69.13 23.49 -17.45
N ALA A 135 70.22 24.27 -17.45
CA ALA A 135 70.39 25.37 -18.41
C ALA A 135 70.43 24.86 -19.87
N LEU A 136 71.06 23.70 -20.11
CA LEU A 136 71.07 23.06 -21.41
C LEU A 136 69.67 22.62 -21.86
N VAL A 137 68.94 21.91 -21.00
CA VAL A 137 67.57 21.45 -21.29
C VAL A 137 66.66 22.64 -21.54
N ILE A 138 66.74 23.68 -20.71
CA ILE A 138 65.98 24.93 -20.87
C ILE A 138 66.25 25.56 -22.24
N LYS A 139 67.51 25.66 -22.64
CA LYS A 139 67.90 26.23 -23.95
C LYS A 139 67.34 25.45 -25.13
N ILE A 140 67.24 24.12 -25.01
CA ILE A 140 66.62 23.28 -26.05
C ILE A 140 65.11 23.54 -26.09
N LEU A 141 64.46 23.56 -24.91
CA LEU A 141 63.02 23.75 -24.78
C LEU A 141 62.56 25.16 -25.20
N GLN A 142 63.39 26.19 -25.10
CA GLN A 142 63.09 27.54 -25.62
C GLN A 142 62.77 27.58 -27.12
N ARG A 143 63.22 26.58 -27.89
CA ARG A 143 62.96 26.50 -29.33
C ARG A 143 61.58 25.92 -29.64
N GLU A 144 60.98 25.23 -28.68
CA GLU A 144 59.74 24.49 -28.82
C GLU A 144 58.61 25.21 -28.09
N ASN A 145 57.64 25.74 -28.83
CA ASN A 145 56.54 26.53 -28.28
C ASN A 145 55.25 25.71 -28.05
N ASN A 146 55.38 24.46 -27.60
CA ASN A 146 54.25 23.54 -27.43
C ASN A 146 54.06 23.07 -25.98
N ALA A 147 52.92 22.40 -25.72
CA ALA A 147 52.55 21.98 -24.38
C ALA A 147 53.49 20.91 -23.79
N ASP A 148 54.08 20.05 -24.63
CA ASP A 148 55.01 19.01 -24.16
C ASP A 148 56.29 19.61 -23.61
N ALA A 149 56.82 20.65 -24.27
CA ALA A 149 57.97 21.41 -23.80
C ALA A 149 57.68 22.06 -22.44
N TRP A 150 56.50 22.65 -22.29
CA TRP A 150 56.03 23.21 -21.03
C TRP A 150 55.95 22.17 -19.89
N GLY A 151 55.40 20.99 -20.19
CA GLY A 151 55.33 19.91 -19.22
C GLY A 151 56.72 19.51 -18.71
N LEU A 152 57.70 19.43 -19.62
CA LEU A 152 59.07 19.08 -19.27
C LEU A 152 59.79 20.19 -18.50
N LEU A 153 59.60 21.47 -18.87
CA LEU A 153 60.15 22.64 -18.17
C LEU A 153 59.75 22.66 -16.68
N LEU A 154 58.50 22.31 -16.37
CA LEU A 154 58.04 22.25 -14.99
C LEU A 154 58.57 21.03 -14.24
N LYS A 155 58.71 19.87 -14.90
CA LYS A 155 59.29 18.65 -14.30
C LYS A 155 60.74 18.87 -13.85
N ILE A 156 61.54 19.57 -14.64
CA ILE A 156 62.95 19.86 -14.31
C ILE A 156 63.11 20.96 -13.24
N GLY A 157 62.01 21.62 -12.85
CA GLY A 157 62.03 22.72 -11.89
C GLY A 157 62.84 23.91 -12.40
N ALA A 158 62.49 24.41 -13.59
CA ALA A 158 62.98 25.70 -14.07
C ALA A 158 62.66 26.82 -13.07
N ASP A 159 63.50 27.84 -13.00
CA ASP A 159 63.32 28.97 -12.08
C ASP A 159 62.08 29.81 -12.45
N GLU A 160 61.50 30.50 -11.47
CA GLU A 160 60.28 31.28 -11.66
C GLU A 160 60.44 32.38 -12.70
N GLN A 161 61.60 33.05 -12.75
CA GLN A 161 61.86 34.11 -13.73
C GLN A 161 61.83 33.56 -15.16
N PHE A 162 62.41 32.39 -15.39
CA PHE A 162 62.34 31.71 -16.68
C PHE A 162 60.90 31.35 -17.04
N ILE A 163 60.16 30.77 -16.10
CA ILE A 163 58.75 30.39 -16.30
C ILE A 163 57.91 31.61 -16.67
N ASP A 164 58.08 32.73 -15.99
CA ASP A 164 57.34 33.97 -16.26
C ASP A 164 57.69 34.54 -17.65
N ASN A 165 58.96 34.54 -18.04
CA ASN A 165 59.40 34.94 -19.38
C ASN A 165 58.77 34.03 -20.44
N TYR A 166 58.79 32.71 -20.23
CA TYR A 166 58.22 31.74 -21.17
C TYR A 166 56.70 31.94 -21.32
N ILE A 167 55.99 32.16 -20.21
CA ILE A 167 54.57 32.51 -20.23
C ILE A 167 54.34 33.81 -21.00
N SER A 168 55.14 34.85 -20.77
CA SER A 168 54.98 36.16 -21.41
C SER A 168 55.22 36.10 -22.92
N GLU A 169 56.32 35.48 -23.35
CA GLU A 169 56.75 35.48 -24.75
C GLU A 169 55.98 34.49 -25.61
N TYR A 170 55.71 33.29 -25.10
CA TYR A 170 55.20 32.18 -25.93
C TYR A 170 53.75 31.81 -25.65
N ILE A 171 53.32 31.81 -24.39
CA ILE A 171 51.96 31.35 -24.04
C ILE A 171 50.94 32.49 -24.06
N SER A 172 51.30 33.69 -23.59
CA SER A 172 50.40 34.85 -23.49
C SER A 172 49.77 35.28 -24.82
N PRO A 173 50.46 35.20 -25.98
CA PRO A 173 49.87 35.52 -27.29
C PRO A 173 48.85 34.49 -27.82
N LEU A 174 48.81 33.27 -27.25
CA LEU A 174 47.95 32.19 -27.74
C LEU A 174 46.47 32.41 -27.45
N LYS A 175 45.60 31.65 -28.14
CA LYS A 175 44.17 31.59 -27.82
C LYS A 175 43.93 30.87 -26.49
N TYR A 176 42.77 31.08 -25.86
CA TYR A 176 42.51 30.51 -24.53
C TYR A 176 42.43 28.99 -24.52
N ASP A 177 41.88 28.36 -25.55
CA ASP A 177 41.85 26.90 -25.69
C ASP A 177 43.26 26.31 -25.74
N GLU A 178 44.17 26.96 -26.47
CA GLU A 178 45.59 26.62 -26.50
C GLU A 178 46.23 26.82 -25.12
N LYS A 179 46.06 27.98 -24.47
CA LYS A 179 46.57 28.25 -23.11
C LYS A 179 46.08 27.21 -22.08
N ILE A 180 44.81 26.82 -22.16
CA ILE A 180 44.23 25.78 -21.30
C ILE A 180 44.92 24.44 -21.55
N ASN A 181 45.26 24.08 -22.80
CA ASN A 181 45.99 22.85 -23.09
C ASN A 181 47.39 22.82 -22.45
N PHE A 182 48.09 23.95 -22.36
CA PHE A 182 49.34 24.04 -21.59
C PHE A 182 49.10 23.76 -20.10
N LEU A 183 48.06 24.37 -19.52
CA LEU A 183 47.70 24.16 -18.12
C LEU A 183 47.25 22.71 -17.83
N LYS A 184 46.55 22.06 -18.78
CA LYS A 184 46.17 20.63 -18.72
C LYS A 184 47.39 19.72 -18.71
N LYS A 185 48.41 20.03 -19.52
CA LYS A 185 49.62 19.21 -19.62
C LYS A 185 50.42 19.26 -18.33
N SER A 186 50.59 20.44 -17.74
CA SER A 186 51.20 20.60 -16.42
C SER A 186 50.73 21.88 -15.75
N PHE A 187 50.17 21.73 -14.54
CA PHE A 187 49.57 22.83 -13.78
C PHE A 187 50.64 23.71 -13.14
N ASN A 188 50.49 25.03 -13.29
CA ASN A 188 51.36 26.03 -12.69
C ASN A 188 50.54 27.28 -12.33
N ASN A 189 50.80 27.84 -11.14
CA ASN A 189 50.06 28.99 -10.63
C ASN A 189 50.32 30.28 -11.42
N SER A 190 51.56 30.54 -11.86
CA SER A 190 51.88 31.71 -12.68
C SER A 190 51.13 31.68 -14.02
N LEU A 191 51.05 30.51 -14.65
CA LEU A 191 50.28 30.35 -15.90
C LEU A 191 48.78 30.54 -15.65
N LEU A 192 48.21 29.93 -14.60
CA LEU A 192 46.81 30.15 -14.25
C LEU A 192 46.52 31.65 -13.99
N ASN A 193 47.38 32.32 -13.21
CA ASN A 193 47.25 33.73 -12.92
C ASN A 193 47.31 34.58 -14.20
N ASN A 194 48.26 34.29 -15.10
CA ASN A 194 48.35 34.94 -16.41
C ASN A 194 47.08 34.75 -17.24
N ILE A 195 46.54 33.52 -17.29
CA ILE A 195 45.30 33.20 -17.99
C ILE A 195 44.13 34.01 -17.42
N LEU A 196 43.97 34.02 -16.09
CA LEU A 196 42.85 34.68 -15.41
C LEU A 196 42.93 36.21 -15.49
N ILE A 197 44.11 36.80 -15.27
CA ILE A 197 44.31 38.26 -15.31
C ILE A 197 44.03 38.81 -16.70
N ASN A 198 44.50 38.09 -17.73
CA ASN A 198 44.35 38.50 -19.12
C ASN A 198 43.09 37.92 -19.77
N TRP A 199 42.16 37.33 -19.03
CA TRP A 199 40.95 36.74 -19.61
C TRP A 199 40.02 37.82 -20.17
N THR A 200 39.67 37.71 -21.44
CA THR A 200 38.78 38.63 -22.16
C THR A 200 37.71 37.92 -22.99
N ALA A 201 37.83 36.59 -23.16
CA ALA A 201 36.88 35.81 -23.95
C ALA A 201 35.54 35.61 -23.22
N GLN A 202 34.45 35.83 -23.94
CA GLN A 202 33.09 35.56 -23.47
C GLN A 202 32.57 34.16 -23.87
N ASN A 203 33.44 33.31 -24.43
CA ASN A 203 33.08 31.97 -24.86
C ASN A 203 32.88 31.04 -23.64
N LYS A 204 31.65 30.56 -23.46
CA LYS A 204 31.30 29.61 -22.38
C LYS A 204 32.16 28.35 -22.36
N ASN A 205 32.44 27.78 -23.53
CA ASN A 205 33.16 26.51 -23.62
C ASN A 205 34.59 26.64 -23.10
N ASP A 206 35.25 27.77 -23.35
CA ASP A 206 36.61 28.00 -22.88
C ASP A 206 36.65 28.12 -21.34
N ILE A 207 35.68 28.81 -20.75
CA ILE A 207 35.54 28.93 -19.29
C ILE A 207 35.24 27.57 -18.64
N LEU A 208 34.35 26.78 -19.23
CA LEU A 208 34.03 25.44 -18.74
C LEU A 208 35.22 24.48 -18.90
N ASN A 209 35.96 24.56 -20.01
CA ASN A 209 37.19 23.80 -20.23
C ASN A 209 38.28 24.17 -19.22
N LEU A 210 38.43 25.46 -18.91
CA LEU A 210 39.32 25.92 -17.84
C LEU A 210 38.86 25.32 -16.51
N THR A 211 37.60 25.48 -16.16
CA THR A 211 37.00 24.96 -14.92
C THR A 211 37.28 23.47 -14.72
N GLU A 212 37.08 22.65 -15.76
CA GLU A 212 37.36 21.20 -15.67
C GLU A 212 38.86 20.93 -15.50
N THR A 213 39.71 21.70 -16.18
CA THR A 213 41.18 21.58 -16.08
C THR A 213 41.69 21.82 -14.67
N ILE A 214 41.07 22.74 -13.93
CA ILE A 214 41.50 23.13 -12.57
C ILE A 214 40.62 22.52 -11.46
N ARG A 215 39.69 21.62 -11.78
CA ARG A 215 38.71 21.07 -10.83
C ARG A 215 39.29 20.47 -9.55
N ASN A 216 40.48 19.89 -9.63
CA ASN A 216 41.16 19.25 -8.49
C ASN A 216 42.13 20.17 -7.76
N LYS A 217 42.13 21.48 -8.07
CA LYS A 217 43.05 22.47 -7.49
C LYS A 217 42.32 23.28 -6.44
N ARG A 218 43.03 23.56 -5.33
CA ARG A 218 42.53 24.42 -4.27
C ARG A 218 42.96 25.85 -4.59
N LEU A 219 42.02 26.65 -5.06
CA LEU A 219 42.23 28.08 -5.32
C LEU A 219 41.74 28.89 -4.12
N THR A 220 42.47 29.93 -3.76
CA THR A 220 42.02 30.94 -2.81
C THR A 220 41.30 32.07 -3.57
N GLU A 221 40.41 32.78 -2.88
CA GLU A 221 39.66 33.90 -3.47
C GLU A 221 40.57 35.00 -4.02
N GLU A 222 41.71 35.25 -3.35
CA GLU A 222 42.73 36.23 -3.76
C GLU A 222 43.37 35.91 -5.12
N GLN A 223 43.36 34.63 -5.54
CA GLN A 223 43.93 34.22 -6.83
C GLN A 223 43.00 34.50 -8.02
N ILE A 224 41.75 34.90 -7.78
CA ILE A 224 40.74 35.07 -8.82
C ILE A 224 40.53 36.56 -9.08
N PRO A 225 41.01 37.10 -10.22
CA PRO A 225 40.90 38.53 -10.52
C PRO A 225 39.44 38.99 -10.63
N GLN A 226 39.15 40.19 -10.11
CA GLN A 226 37.82 40.79 -10.21
C GLN A 226 37.37 40.98 -11.67
N SER A 227 38.30 41.18 -12.60
CA SER A 227 38.02 41.24 -14.05
C SER A 227 37.41 39.94 -14.57
N PHE A 228 37.95 38.78 -14.17
CA PHE A 228 37.39 37.48 -14.54
C PHE A 228 36.01 37.27 -13.94
N ILE A 229 35.82 37.64 -12.67
CA ILE A 229 34.51 37.58 -12.00
C ILE A 229 33.49 38.44 -12.77
N ASN A 230 33.85 39.65 -13.19
CA ASN A 230 32.96 40.54 -13.94
C ASN A 230 32.56 39.94 -15.30
N ILE A 231 33.50 39.30 -16.01
CA ILE A 231 33.19 38.60 -17.27
C ILE A 231 32.19 37.46 -17.04
N LEU A 232 32.34 36.69 -15.96
CA LEU A 232 31.35 35.69 -15.60
C LEU A 232 29.97 36.32 -15.40
N LYS A 233 29.90 37.57 -14.91
CA LYS A 233 28.62 38.25 -14.70
C LYS A 233 27.91 38.68 -15.97
N ASP A 234 28.65 38.96 -17.02
CA ASP A 234 28.12 39.46 -18.29
C ASP A 234 27.64 38.33 -19.22
N ILE A 235 27.89 37.07 -18.85
CA ILE A 235 27.48 35.89 -19.62
C ILE A 235 26.18 35.32 -19.01
N GLU A 236 25.22 35.00 -19.87
CA GLU A 236 24.00 34.31 -19.46
C GLU A 236 24.28 32.83 -19.19
N TRP A 237 24.19 32.37 -17.95
CA TRP A 237 24.47 30.98 -17.57
C TRP A 237 23.19 30.20 -17.23
N SER A 238 23.20 28.90 -17.48
CA SER A 238 22.32 27.98 -16.77
C SER A 238 22.87 27.70 -15.37
N PHE A 239 22.00 27.23 -14.46
CA PHE A 239 22.43 26.88 -13.09
C PHE A 239 23.56 25.85 -13.06
N GLU A 240 23.47 24.78 -13.86
CA GLU A 240 24.49 23.72 -13.84
C GLU A 240 25.84 24.19 -14.39
N GLU A 241 25.85 25.12 -15.34
CA GLU A 241 27.09 25.72 -15.85
C GLU A 241 27.76 26.59 -14.77
N ILE A 242 27.02 27.54 -14.18
CA ILE A 242 27.59 28.44 -13.17
C ILE A 242 27.94 27.70 -11.88
N TRP A 243 27.19 26.64 -11.52
CA TRP A 243 27.51 25.78 -10.38
C TRP A 243 28.84 25.04 -10.58
N LYS A 244 29.12 24.51 -11.78
CA LYS A 244 30.42 23.89 -12.08
C LYS A 244 31.56 24.87 -11.84
N ILE A 245 31.41 26.10 -12.34
CA ILE A 245 32.38 27.18 -12.17
C ILE A 245 32.56 27.49 -10.67
N TYR A 246 31.46 27.73 -9.95
CA TYR A 246 31.49 27.99 -8.51
C TYR A 246 32.14 26.86 -7.71
N SER A 247 31.86 25.59 -8.03
CA SER A 247 32.37 24.44 -7.30
C SER A 247 33.90 24.35 -7.27
N VAL A 248 34.56 24.94 -8.27
CA VAL A 248 36.01 25.00 -8.41
C VAL A 248 36.57 26.31 -7.85
N PHE A 249 35.98 27.45 -8.20
CA PHE A 249 36.53 28.76 -7.82
C PHE A 249 36.14 29.20 -6.40
N LYS A 250 34.93 28.86 -5.94
CA LYS A 250 34.40 29.18 -4.59
C LYS A 250 34.51 30.64 -4.15
N VAL A 251 34.40 31.57 -5.10
CA VAL A 251 34.48 33.02 -4.86
C VAL A 251 33.11 33.61 -4.55
N SER A 252 33.03 34.55 -3.60
CA SER A 252 31.79 35.20 -3.15
C SER A 252 31.00 35.83 -4.31
N GLY A 253 31.69 36.51 -5.23
CA GLY A 253 31.08 37.14 -6.40
C GLY A 253 30.38 36.14 -7.33
N ILE A 254 30.92 34.92 -7.48
CA ILE A 254 30.33 33.83 -8.29
C ILE A 254 29.20 33.15 -7.51
N ALA A 255 29.33 33.03 -6.19
CA ALA A 255 28.28 32.50 -5.32
C ALA A 255 26.97 33.27 -5.48
N ILE A 256 27.00 34.60 -5.44
CA ILE A 256 25.82 35.46 -5.61
C ILE A 256 25.14 35.20 -6.96
N GLN A 257 25.91 35.06 -8.04
CA GLN A 257 25.36 34.75 -9.36
C GLN A 257 24.73 33.37 -9.42
N THR A 258 25.40 32.39 -8.82
CA THR A 258 24.91 31.02 -8.72
C THR A 258 23.60 30.97 -7.94
N ILE A 259 23.46 31.78 -6.89
CA ILE A 259 22.23 31.89 -6.11
C ILE A 259 21.12 32.58 -6.92
N ASN A 260 21.45 33.62 -7.69
CA ASN A 260 20.48 34.29 -8.57
C ASN A 260 19.88 33.34 -9.61
N LEU A 261 20.65 32.35 -10.05
CA LEU A 261 20.26 31.31 -11.00
C LEU A 261 19.85 30.00 -10.32
N PHE A 262 19.75 29.97 -8.97
CA PHE A 262 19.53 28.73 -8.22
C PHE A 262 18.19 28.09 -8.59
N SER A 263 18.23 26.80 -8.90
CA SER A 263 17.07 25.99 -9.22
C SER A 263 16.88 24.91 -8.16
N PHE A 264 15.63 24.70 -7.73
CA PHE A 264 15.24 23.60 -6.83
C PHE A 264 14.95 22.31 -7.59
N ASN A 265 14.79 22.39 -8.91
CA ASN A 265 14.54 21.25 -9.80
C ASN A 265 15.83 20.51 -10.25
N VAL A 266 16.89 20.56 -9.44
CA VAL A 266 18.20 19.96 -9.74
C VAL A 266 18.59 18.95 -8.69
N TYR A 267 19.41 17.98 -9.07
CA TYR A 267 19.90 16.98 -8.14
C TYR A 267 20.78 17.61 -7.05
N ASN A 268 20.62 17.14 -5.82
CA ASN A 268 21.32 17.61 -4.62
C ASN A 268 21.20 19.11 -4.36
N TYR A 269 20.04 19.72 -4.63
CA TYR A 269 19.80 21.15 -4.38
C TYR A 269 20.15 21.56 -2.93
N VAL A 270 19.89 20.71 -1.93
CA VAL A 270 20.21 20.98 -0.52
C VAL A 270 21.71 21.20 -0.33
N ASP A 271 22.55 20.26 -0.77
CA ASP A 271 24.01 20.33 -0.62
C ASP A 271 24.57 21.51 -1.41
N LYS A 272 24.02 21.75 -2.60
CA LYS A 272 24.41 22.89 -3.44
C LYS A 272 24.11 24.23 -2.74
N LEU A 273 22.92 24.37 -2.14
CA LEU A 273 22.55 25.59 -1.42
C LEU A 273 23.37 25.79 -0.13
N LYS A 274 23.53 24.73 0.66
CA LYS A 274 24.36 24.75 1.89
C LYS A 274 25.82 25.14 1.59
N SER A 275 26.34 24.74 0.42
CA SER A 275 27.67 25.13 -0.04
C SER A 275 27.75 26.62 -0.42
N LEU A 276 26.70 27.17 -1.03
CA LEU A 276 26.63 28.59 -1.43
C LEU A 276 26.46 29.52 -0.24
N ILE A 277 25.75 29.06 0.79
CA ILE A 277 25.35 29.86 1.95
C ILE A 277 25.72 29.10 3.23
N PRO A 278 27.02 29.09 3.59
CA PRO A 278 27.52 28.30 4.70
C PRO A 278 27.16 28.88 6.08
N VAL A 279 26.67 30.13 6.15
CA VAL A 279 26.41 30.85 7.42
C VAL A 279 24.98 31.38 7.46
N ASN A 280 24.33 31.25 8.61
CA ASN A 280 23.03 31.82 8.96
C ASN A 280 23.29 33.00 9.94
N PRO A 281 22.67 34.20 9.82
CA PRO A 281 21.53 34.59 8.98
C PRO A 281 21.85 34.88 7.51
N ILE A 282 20.89 34.55 6.63
CA ILE A 282 20.89 34.97 5.22
C ILE A 282 20.32 36.38 5.09
N GLU A 283 20.87 37.21 4.19
CA GLU A 283 20.24 38.48 3.79
C GLU A 283 18.82 38.29 3.21
N ASP A 284 17.86 39.11 3.66
CA ASP A 284 16.45 39.04 3.25
C ASP A 284 16.24 39.09 1.73
N ASN A 285 17.06 39.86 1.02
CA ASN A 285 17.00 39.96 -0.45
C ASN A 285 17.27 38.60 -1.13
N LEU A 286 18.19 37.82 -0.56
CA LEU A 286 18.54 36.51 -1.07
C LEU A 286 17.45 35.49 -0.76
N ILE A 287 16.88 35.53 0.44
CA ILE A 287 15.71 34.72 0.83
C ILE A 287 14.56 35.00 -0.15
N LYS A 288 14.25 36.27 -0.41
CA LYS A 288 13.21 36.67 -1.36
C LYS A 288 13.50 36.14 -2.77
N LYS A 289 14.75 36.15 -3.20
CA LYS A 289 15.16 35.62 -4.51
C LYS A 289 14.99 34.10 -4.59
N LEU A 290 15.48 33.36 -3.61
CA LEU A 290 15.31 31.90 -3.51
C LEU A 290 13.83 31.52 -3.48
N ARG A 291 13.01 32.26 -2.71
CA ARG A 291 11.56 32.07 -2.68
C ARG A 291 10.92 32.27 -4.05
N ASN A 292 11.27 33.34 -4.76
CA ASN A 292 10.76 33.59 -6.11
C ASN A 292 11.16 32.47 -7.09
N ASN A 293 12.38 31.95 -6.99
CA ASN A 293 12.82 30.83 -7.82
C ASN A 293 11.99 29.58 -7.51
N LEU A 294 11.79 29.23 -6.23
CA LEU A 294 10.93 28.12 -5.82
C LEU A 294 9.49 28.26 -6.35
N LEU A 295 8.89 29.45 -6.23
CA LEU A 295 7.54 29.73 -6.72
C LEU A 295 7.45 29.60 -8.25
N SER A 296 8.46 30.04 -8.98
CA SER A 296 8.51 29.93 -10.45
C SER A 296 8.66 28.50 -10.95
N GLU A 297 9.21 27.61 -10.11
CA GLU A 297 9.45 26.19 -10.44
C GLU A 297 8.40 25.25 -9.85
N ARG A 298 7.42 25.77 -9.11
CA ARG A 298 6.46 24.99 -8.32
C ARG A 298 5.77 23.88 -9.11
N GLU A 299 5.46 24.10 -10.40
CA GLU A 299 4.79 23.12 -11.25
C GLU A 299 5.65 21.88 -11.51
N ARG A 300 6.98 22.06 -11.58
CA ARG A 300 7.97 21.00 -11.88
C ARG A 300 8.39 20.21 -10.65
N ILE A 301 8.20 20.78 -9.45
CA ILE A 301 8.59 20.16 -8.19
C ILE A 301 7.41 19.31 -7.68
N SER A 302 7.67 18.06 -7.30
CA SER A 302 6.66 17.18 -6.71
C SER A 302 6.31 17.58 -5.28
N ALA A 303 5.15 17.15 -4.77
CA ALA A 303 4.74 17.42 -3.40
C ALA A 303 5.76 16.91 -2.36
N ASN A 304 6.34 15.73 -2.60
CA ASN A 304 7.35 15.14 -1.72
C ASN A 304 8.64 15.95 -1.71
N GLU A 305 9.07 16.45 -2.88
CA GLU A 305 10.24 17.33 -2.97
C GLU A 305 10.00 18.67 -2.30
N LEU A 306 8.80 19.27 -2.40
CA LEU A 306 8.45 20.50 -1.69
C LEU A 306 8.56 20.34 -0.16
N ILE A 307 8.07 19.22 0.37
CA ILE A 307 8.18 18.92 1.81
C ILE A 307 9.64 18.71 2.20
N ASN A 308 10.43 18.00 1.39
CA ASN A 308 11.86 17.83 1.64
C ASN A 308 12.63 19.16 1.59
N ILE A 309 12.31 20.04 0.63
CA ILE A 309 12.87 21.40 0.55
C ILE A 309 12.58 22.16 1.85
N PHE A 310 11.33 22.14 2.31
CA PHE A 310 10.95 22.78 3.56
C PHE A 310 11.71 22.21 4.77
N MET A 311 11.79 20.88 4.88
CA MET A 311 12.46 20.20 6.00
C MET A 311 13.96 20.48 6.04
N GLU A 312 14.65 20.27 4.93
CA GLU A 312 16.11 20.34 4.84
C GLU A 312 16.65 21.78 4.88
N LEU A 313 15.79 22.76 4.54
CA LEU A 313 16.14 24.18 4.46
C LEU A 313 15.34 25.06 5.41
N LYS A 314 14.71 24.47 6.44
CA LYS A 314 13.90 25.20 7.43
C LYS A 314 14.68 26.32 8.13
N ASP A 315 15.94 26.06 8.45
CA ASP A 315 16.83 27.02 9.15
C ASP A 315 17.12 28.27 8.32
N TYR A 316 16.95 28.20 6.99
CA TYR A 316 17.15 29.31 6.08
C TYR A 316 15.91 30.19 5.88
N HIS A 317 14.76 29.79 6.45
CA HIS A 317 13.50 30.53 6.38
C HIS A 317 13.07 30.93 4.94
N ILE A 318 13.42 30.10 3.94
CA ILE A 318 13.09 30.34 2.52
C ILE A 318 11.57 30.41 2.34
N ILE A 319 10.87 29.43 2.90
CA ILE A 319 9.42 29.40 3.02
C ILE A 319 9.01 29.04 4.44
N ASP A 320 7.84 29.52 4.85
CA ASP A 320 7.19 29.12 6.10
C ASP A 320 6.15 28.00 5.86
N GLU A 321 5.51 27.54 6.95
CA GLU A 321 4.51 26.47 6.89
C GLU A 321 3.29 26.85 6.03
N ASN A 322 2.89 28.12 6.02
CA ASN A 322 1.72 28.58 5.27
C ASN A 322 2.01 28.60 3.78
N GLN A 323 3.20 29.07 3.41
CA GLN A 323 3.68 29.05 2.04
C GLN A 323 3.88 27.62 1.52
N LEU A 324 4.35 26.69 2.37
CA LEU A 324 4.39 25.27 2.03
C LEU A 324 2.97 24.74 1.74
N LEU A 325 2.00 25.03 2.62
CA LEU A 325 0.62 24.59 2.42
C LEU A 325 0.00 25.20 1.16
N GLU A 326 0.28 26.46 0.85
CA GLU A 326 -0.20 27.12 -0.37
C GLU A 326 0.34 26.40 -1.62
N LEU A 327 1.64 26.10 -1.63
CA LEU A 327 2.29 25.34 -2.69
C LEU A 327 1.75 23.91 -2.84
N LEU A 328 1.42 23.25 -1.73
CA LEU A 328 0.86 21.91 -1.72
C LEU A 328 -0.63 21.86 -2.07
N SER A 329 -1.35 22.98 -1.95
CA SER A 329 -2.80 23.01 -2.19
C SER A 329 -3.16 22.67 -3.63
N GLU A 330 -2.26 22.89 -4.58
CA GLU A 330 -2.46 22.55 -6.00
C GLU A 330 -1.84 21.20 -6.40
N LYS A 331 -1.40 20.39 -5.43
CA LYS A 331 -0.65 19.14 -5.67
C LYS A 331 -1.40 17.91 -5.17
N THR A 332 -1.20 16.80 -5.87
CA THR A 332 -1.65 15.47 -5.42
C THR A 332 -0.62 14.87 -4.46
N LEU A 333 -1.05 14.50 -3.26
CA LEU A 333 -0.25 13.90 -2.20
C LEU A 333 -0.63 12.43 -2.04
N LYS A 334 0.39 11.57 -1.94
CA LYS A 334 0.22 10.16 -1.59
C LYS A 334 0.12 9.98 -0.07
N ASP A 335 -0.48 8.90 0.40
CA ASP A 335 -0.67 8.58 1.83
C ASP A 335 0.58 8.74 2.70
N SER A 336 1.74 8.27 2.23
CA SER A 336 3.00 8.38 2.98
C SER A 336 3.44 9.83 3.18
N VAL A 337 3.11 10.71 2.24
CA VAL A 337 3.52 12.12 2.23
C VAL A 337 2.72 12.91 3.28
N PHE A 338 1.46 12.56 3.54
CA PHE A 338 0.64 13.22 4.55
C PHE A 338 1.19 13.10 5.96
N THR A 339 1.70 11.91 6.32
CA THR A 339 2.27 11.68 7.66
C THR A 339 3.49 12.57 7.88
N VAL A 340 4.35 12.68 6.86
CA VAL A 340 5.52 13.57 6.90
C VAL A 340 5.07 15.03 7.00
N LEU A 341 4.14 15.48 6.15
CA LEU A 341 3.62 16.85 6.20
C LEU A 341 3.09 17.21 7.60
N ILE A 342 2.20 16.39 8.17
CA ILE A 342 1.59 16.63 9.49
C ILE A 342 2.65 16.72 10.59
N SER A 343 3.72 15.92 10.51
CA SER A 343 4.82 15.98 11.48
C SER A 343 5.54 17.33 11.49
N GLN A 344 5.56 18.03 10.34
CA GLN A 344 6.28 19.28 10.14
C GLN A 344 5.48 20.55 10.44
N LEU A 345 4.14 20.48 10.44
CA LEU A 345 3.27 21.62 10.71
C LEU A 345 3.18 21.94 12.20
N THR A 346 3.06 23.21 12.58
CA THR A 346 2.74 23.63 13.94
C THR A 346 1.26 23.98 14.06
N ASP A 347 0.79 24.24 15.29
CA ASP A 347 -0.58 24.72 15.54
C ASP A 347 -0.85 26.12 14.96
N ASN A 348 0.19 26.83 14.52
CA ASN A 348 0.09 28.19 13.97
C ASN A 348 -0.13 28.24 12.46
N CYS A 349 -0.21 27.09 11.77
CA CYS A 349 -0.42 27.10 10.33
C CYS A 349 -1.87 27.53 9.98
N GLN A 350 -2.05 28.04 8.76
CA GLN A 350 -3.33 28.55 8.28
C GLN A 350 -4.28 27.39 7.98
N MET A 351 -5.26 27.19 8.86
CA MET A 351 -6.23 26.10 8.77
C MET A 351 -7.00 26.07 7.45
N ASP A 352 -7.32 27.22 6.86
CA ASP A 352 -8.01 27.28 5.55
C ASP A 352 -7.15 26.71 4.42
N THR A 353 -5.85 26.97 4.45
CA THR A 353 -4.90 26.45 3.45
C THR A 353 -4.65 24.97 3.68
N PHE A 354 -4.51 24.53 4.94
CA PHE A 354 -4.44 23.11 5.28
C PHE A 354 -5.70 22.36 4.83
N ARG A 355 -6.88 22.94 5.08
CA ARG A 355 -8.18 22.41 4.64
C ARG A 355 -8.19 22.20 3.12
N LYS A 356 -7.77 23.20 2.33
CA LYS A 356 -7.64 23.06 0.87
C LYS A 356 -6.72 21.90 0.47
N VAL A 357 -5.56 21.74 1.12
CA VAL A 357 -4.65 20.61 0.87
C VAL A 357 -5.36 19.28 1.13
N ILE A 358 -6.08 19.16 2.25
CA ILE A 358 -6.83 17.94 2.58
C ILE A 358 -7.96 17.72 1.58
N SER A 359 -8.84 18.70 1.34
CA SER A 359 -9.99 18.56 0.42
C SER A 359 -9.57 18.12 -0.98
N ASN A 360 -8.44 18.59 -1.49
CA ASN A 360 -7.95 18.23 -2.83
C ASN A 360 -7.38 16.80 -2.91
N ASN A 361 -7.10 16.18 -1.77
CA ASN A 361 -6.35 14.93 -1.70
C ASN A 361 -7.03 13.83 -0.87
N ILE A 362 -8.15 14.15 -0.22
CA ILE A 362 -8.85 13.26 0.69
C ILE A 362 -9.33 11.97 0.02
N ASN A 363 -9.54 11.98 -1.30
CA ASN A 363 -9.87 10.79 -2.09
C ASN A 363 -8.68 9.83 -2.26
N GLU A 364 -7.46 10.33 -2.18
CA GLU A 364 -6.24 9.51 -2.22
C GLU A 364 -5.99 8.83 -0.87
N ILE A 365 -6.54 9.38 0.22
CA ILE A 365 -6.38 8.86 1.59
C ILE A 365 -7.28 7.63 1.81
N SER A 366 -6.65 6.47 2.04
CA SER A 366 -7.40 5.26 2.38
C SER A 366 -8.09 5.38 3.76
N SER A 367 -9.23 4.71 3.92
CA SER A 367 -9.96 4.65 5.21
C SER A 367 -9.12 4.04 6.34
N SER A 368 -8.12 3.23 6.03
CA SER A 368 -7.19 2.68 7.02
C SER A 368 -6.13 3.69 7.47
N ASN A 369 -5.75 4.62 6.61
CA ASN A 369 -4.71 5.61 6.89
C ASN A 369 -5.28 6.89 7.51
N ILE A 370 -6.55 7.23 7.29
CA ILE A 370 -7.15 8.42 7.91
C ILE A 370 -7.02 8.40 9.45
N ILE A 371 -7.21 7.24 10.09
CA ILE A 371 -7.05 7.13 11.55
C ILE A 371 -5.61 7.37 11.98
N LYS A 372 -4.63 6.85 11.24
CA LYS A 372 -3.21 7.09 11.52
C LYS A 372 -2.83 8.57 11.36
N LEU A 373 -3.43 9.24 10.38
CA LEU A 373 -3.24 10.68 10.18
C LEU A 373 -3.86 11.50 11.32
N ILE A 374 -5.09 11.16 11.73
CA ILE A 374 -5.74 11.78 12.89
C ILE A 374 -4.92 11.56 14.17
N GLU A 375 -4.41 10.34 14.38
CA GLU A 375 -3.52 10.01 15.50
C GLU A 375 -2.22 10.83 15.45
N SER A 376 -1.62 10.99 14.26
CA SER A 376 -0.43 11.84 14.08
C SER A 376 -0.72 13.33 14.33
N CYS A 377 -1.97 13.76 14.17
CA CYS A 377 -2.46 15.09 14.49
C CYS A 377 -2.94 15.23 15.94
N GLU A 378 -2.95 14.17 16.77
CA GLU A 378 -3.53 14.23 18.13
C GLU A 378 -2.94 15.36 19.01
N PRO A 379 -1.62 15.65 18.97
CA PRO A 379 -1.07 16.80 19.70
C PRO A 379 -1.57 18.16 19.18
N LYS A 380 -2.15 18.19 17.98
CA LYS A 380 -2.50 19.37 17.17
C LYS A 380 -3.98 19.32 16.80
N ASN A 381 -4.84 19.47 17.81
CA ASN A 381 -6.29 19.22 17.70
C ASN A 381 -6.95 19.90 16.48
N GLU A 382 -6.55 21.13 16.10
CA GLU A 382 -7.13 21.84 14.96
C GLU A 382 -6.87 21.14 13.62
N LEU A 383 -5.68 20.55 13.42
CA LEU A 383 -5.39 19.77 12.21
C LEU A 383 -6.24 18.51 12.14
N ALA A 384 -6.39 17.81 13.27
CA ALA A 384 -7.24 16.62 13.37
C ALA A 384 -8.72 16.97 13.09
N LYS A 385 -9.21 18.12 13.57
CA LYS A 385 -10.56 18.60 13.25
C LYS A 385 -10.77 18.81 11.76
N VAL A 386 -9.80 19.41 11.06
CA VAL A 386 -9.86 19.59 9.60
C VAL A 386 -9.88 18.24 8.87
N LEU A 387 -9.04 17.28 9.27
CA LEU A 387 -9.04 15.95 8.69
C LEU A 387 -10.40 15.25 8.87
N ILE A 388 -10.96 15.29 10.08
CA ILE A 388 -12.30 14.75 10.38
C ILE A 388 -13.35 15.44 9.50
N ASP A 389 -13.33 16.78 9.45
CA ASP A 389 -14.30 17.55 8.69
C ASP A 389 -14.32 17.20 7.21
N GLU A 390 -13.15 17.15 6.59
CA GLU A 390 -13.00 16.91 5.15
C GLU A 390 -13.21 15.44 4.79
N TYR A 391 -12.82 14.51 5.66
CA TYR A 391 -13.05 13.09 5.41
C TYR A 391 -14.56 12.75 5.35
N TYR A 392 -15.35 13.42 6.18
CA TYR A 392 -16.79 13.17 6.31
C TYR A 392 -17.68 14.13 5.52
N SER A 393 -17.12 15.15 4.87
CA SER A 393 -17.86 16.02 3.94
C SER A 393 -18.07 15.38 2.56
N ILE A 394 -17.33 14.32 2.24
CA ILE A 394 -17.37 13.70 0.90
C ILE A 394 -18.52 12.69 0.83
N GLU A 395 -19.50 13.00 -0.01
CA GLU A 395 -20.44 12.00 -0.51
C GLU A 395 -19.73 11.14 -1.56
N ARG A 396 -19.12 10.03 -1.12
CA ARG A 396 -18.57 9.04 -2.07
C ARG A 396 -19.69 8.12 -2.54
N GLU A 397 -19.94 8.08 -3.85
CA GLU A 397 -20.96 7.22 -4.46
C GLU A 397 -20.81 5.73 -4.09
N ASN A 398 -19.57 5.28 -3.79
CA ASN A 398 -19.26 3.85 -3.61
C ASN A 398 -18.63 3.48 -2.26
N SER A 399 -18.39 4.44 -1.34
CA SER A 399 -17.82 4.09 -0.01
C SER A 399 -18.25 5.08 1.07
N SER A 400 -19.22 4.69 1.89
CA SER A 400 -19.53 5.49 3.09
C SER A 400 -18.32 5.49 4.03
N PRO A 401 -17.92 6.63 4.59
CA PRO A 401 -16.89 6.69 5.62
C PRO A 401 -17.11 5.69 6.75
N ASP A 402 -16.03 5.11 7.28
CA ASP A 402 -16.09 4.15 8.39
C ASP A 402 -16.22 4.87 9.73
N TYR A 403 -17.43 5.37 10.01
CA TYR A 403 -17.75 6.09 11.23
C TYR A 403 -17.51 5.27 12.51
N LEU A 404 -17.79 3.96 12.49
CA LEU A 404 -17.63 3.11 13.67
C LEU A 404 -16.16 3.01 14.09
N ARG A 405 -15.25 2.94 13.13
CA ARG A 405 -13.83 2.88 13.41
C ARG A 405 -13.30 4.18 14.02
N ILE A 406 -13.76 5.34 13.57
CA ILE A 406 -13.40 6.63 14.20
C ILE A 406 -14.04 6.79 15.57
N ILE A 407 -15.31 6.41 15.76
CA ILE A 407 -15.94 6.43 17.09
C ILE A 407 -15.14 5.56 18.06
N SER A 408 -14.74 4.36 17.64
CA SER A 408 -13.92 3.45 18.45
C SER A 408 -12.55 4.06 18.80
N PHE A 409 -11.88 4.66 17.82
CA PHE A 409 -10.61 5.37 18.02
C PHE A 409 -10.75 6.54 19.01
N LEU A 410 -11.79 7.37 18.87
CA LEU A 410 -12.04 8.51 19.76
C LEU A 410 -12.33 8.06 21.20
N LYS A 411 -13.07 6.95 21.37
CA LYS A 411 -13.30 6.31 22.67
C LYS A 411 -12.00 5.79 23.29
N GLU A 412 -11.19 5.08 22.52
CA GLU A 412 -9.94 4.47 22.99
C GLU A 412 -8.91 5.52 23.42
N LYS A 413 -8.75 6.58 22.63
CA LYS A 413 -7.79 7.67 22.93
C LYS A 413 -8.27 8.61 24.04
N ASN A 414 -9.56 8.61 24.34
CA ASN A 414 -10.18 9.53 25.30
C ASN A 414 -9.86 11.02 25.02
N ASN A 415 -9.72 11.39 23.74
CA ASN A 415 -9.48 12.78 23.34
C ASN A 415 -10.82 13.54 23.34
N HIS A 416 -11.10 14.24 24.44
CA HIS A 416 -12.35 14.98 24.62
C HIS A 416 -12.57 16.08 23.56
N VAL A 417 -11.52 16.78 23.12
CA VAL A 417 -11.64 17.90 22.18
C VAL A 417 -12.10 17.40 20.80
N LEU A 418 -11.45 16.36 20.29
CA LEU A 418 -11.83 15.77 19.00
C LEU A 418 -13.18 15.06 19.06
N SER A 419 -13.47 14.40 20.19
CA SER A 419 -14.75 13.72 20.38
C SER A 419 -15.92 14.70 20.40
N ILE A 420 -15.78 15.85 21.08
CA ILE A 420 -16.81 16.92 21.07
C ILE A 420 -16.99 17.48 19.66
N HIS A 421 -15.89 17.82 18.97
CA HIS A 421 -15.96 18.33 17.59
C HIS A 421 -16.66 17.37 16.63
N PHE A 422 -16.29 16.08 16.69
CA PHE A 422 -16.90 15.04 15.89
C PHE A 422 -18.40 14.91 16.19
N ILE A 423 -18.78 14.90 17.47
CA ILE A 423 -20.17 14.83 17.89
C ILE A 423 -20.95 16.04 17.39
N ASP A 424 -20.51 17.26 17.68
CA ASP A 424 -21.22 18.51 17.38
C ASP A 424 -21.67 18.56 15.91
N LYS A 425 -20.82 18.06 15.02
CA LYS A 425 -21.04 18.08 13.59
C LYS A 425 -21.89 16.92 13.08
N PHE A 426 -21.69 15.70 13.59
CA PHE A 426 -22.22 14.49 12.96
C PHE A 426 -23.29 13.74 13.76
N TYR A 427 -23.55 14.09 15.02
CA TYR A 427 -24.38 13.25 15.90
C TYR A 427 -25.79 12.98 15.36
N LYS A 428 -26.44 13.94 14.70
CA LYS A 428 -27.83 13.75 14.21
C LYS A 428 -27.92 12.65 13.17
N GLN A 429 -27.07 12.71 12.15
CA GLN A 429 -27.05 11.70 11.09
C GLN A 429 -26.60 10.34 11.65
N LEU A 430 -25.57 10.34 12.51
CA LEU A 430 -25.00 9.10 13.03
C LEU A 430 -25.85 8.43 14.09
N SER A 431 -26.65 9.16 14.85
CA SER A 431 -27.58 8.57 15.82
C SER A 431 -28.66 7.72 15.18
N ILE A 432 -29.05 8.01 13.93
CA ILE A 432 -30.02 7.18 13.20
C ILE A 432 -29.38 5.85 12.79
N LYS A 433 -28.10 5.87 12.40
CA LYS A 433 -27.39 4.70 11.87
C LYS A 433 -26.71 3.86 12.95
N TYR A 434 -26.16 4.52 13.98
CA TYR A 434 -25.33 3.97 15.04
C TYR A 434 -25.70 4.57 16.42
N PRO A 435 -26.96 4.47 16.86
CA PRO A 435 -27.45 5.14 18.07
C PRO A 435 -26.64 4.79 19.32
N ILE A 436 -26.36 3.51 19.56
CA ILE A 436 -25.63 3.06 20.78
C ILE A 436 -24.22 3.66 20.82
N ALA A 437 -23.46 3.56 19.73
CA ALA A 437 -22.10 4.09 19.66
C ALA A 437 -22.03 5.61 19.86
N ILE A 438 -23.02 6.36 19.34
CA ILE A 438 -23.11 7.81 19.56
C ILE A 438 -23.57 8.15 20.98
N LEU A 439 -24.44 7.34 21.59
CA LEU A 439 -24.81 7.51 22.99
C LEU A 439 -23.58 7.37 23.90
N GLU A 440 -22.79 6.31 23.71
CA GLU A 440 -21.56 6.07 24.48
C GLU A 440 -20.55 7.23 24.33
N LEU A 441 -20.29 7.66 23.10
CA LEU A 441 -19.40 8.80 22.84
C LEU A 441 -19.98 10.10 23.42
N GLY A 442 -21.29 10.27 23.38
CA GLY A 442 -22.02 11.38 23.99
C GLY A 442 -21.90 11.40 25.50
N ILE A 443 -21.94 10.24 26.16
CA ILE A 443 -21.70 10.09 27.61
C ILE A 443 -20.25 10.46 27.93
N LEU A 444 -19.28 9.91 27.18
CA LEU A 444 -17.85 10.19 27.37
C LEU A 444 -17.54 11.69 27.27
N THR A 445 -18.16 12.39 26.33
CA THR A 445 -17.97 13.83 26.08
C THR A 445 -18.91 14.73 26.90
N LYS A 446 -19.86 14.16 27.64
CA LYS A 446 -20.95 14.88 28.32
C LYS A 446 -21.79 15.74 27.36
N HIS A 447 -21.85 15.40 26.08
CA HIS A 447 -22.61 16.15 25.08
C HIS A 447 -24.10 15.75 25.08
N LEU A 448 -24.89 16.47 25.88
CA LEU A 448 -26.28 16.16 26.22
C LEU A 448 -27.22 15.97 25.01
N ASN A 449 -27.11 16.83 23.99
CA ASN A 449 -27.99 16.76 22.82
C ASN A 449 -27.76 15.48 22.00
N SER A 450 -26.49 15.04 21.90
CA SER A 450 -26.17 13.78 21.23
C SER A 450 -26.70 12.58 22.00
N GLN A 451 -26.59 12.59 23.33
CA GLN A 451 -27.13 11.53 24.17
C GLN A 451 -28.65 11.41 23.97
N LYS A 452 -29.40 12.53 24.04
CA LYS A 452 -30.85 12.53 23.81
C LYS A 452 -31.23 11.98 22.44
N PHE A 453 -30.60 12.51 21.39
CA PHE A 453 -30.95 12.16 20.03
C PHE A 453 -30.57 10.70 19.71
N ALA A 454 -29.41 10.23 20.18
CA ALA A 454 -29.02 8.83 20.11
C ALA A 454 -30.00 7.92 20.85
N TYR A 455 -30.33 8.25 22.11
CA TYR A 455 -31.22 7.47 22.96
C TYR A 455 -32.65 7.37 22.41
N GLN A 456 -33.12 8.40 21.71
CA GLN A 456 -34.40 8.39 21.00
C GLN A 456 -34.42 7.47 19.77
N ASN A 457 -33.25 7.23 19.16
CA ASN A 457 -33.12 6.43 17.94
C ASN A 457 -32.61 5.00 18.20
N ILE A 458 -32.45 4.57 19.46
CA ILE A 458 -32.07 3.19 19.77
C ILE A 458 -33.13 2.22 19.27
N ILE A 459 -32.72 1.34 18.36
CA ILE A 459 -33.50 0.21 17.85
C ILE A 459 -32.62 -1.03 17.95
N PHE A 460 -33.15 -2.07 18.59
CA PHE A 460 -32.44 -3.34 18.74
C PHE A 460 -32.74 -4.27 17.57
N LYS A 461 -31.72 -4.99 17.11
CA LYS A 461 -31.83 -5.99 16.01
C LYS A 461 -31.83 -7.41 16.52
N THR A 462 -31.28 -7.67 17.71
CA THR A 462 -31.23 -9.01 18.32
C THR A 462 -31.54 -8.96 19.81
N GLU A 463 -31.95 -10.09 20.39
CA GLU A 463 -32.19 -10.19 21.84
C GLU A 463 -30.90 -9.97 22.63
N THR A 464 -29.77 -10.47 22.12
CA THR A 464 -28.45 -10.28 22.72
C THR A 464 -28.02 -8.81 22.72
N GLU A 465 -28.31 -8.04 21.67
CA GLU A 465 -28.08 -6.58 21.68
C GLU A 465 -28.87 -5.89 22.81
N ILE A 466 -30.10 -6.33 23.10
CA ILE A 466 -30.90 -5.78 24.20
C ILE A 466 -30.26 -6.13 25.54
N VAL A 467 -29.91 -7.40 25.76
CA VAL A 467 -29.31 -7.84 27.03
C VAL A 467 -27.99 -7.14 27.29
N ASN A 468 -27.08 -7.11 26.31
CA ASN A 468 -25.80 -6.42 26.44
C ASN A 468 -26.01 -4.94 26.78
N PHE A 469 -26.95 -4.27 26.08
CA PHE A 469 -27.26 -2.89 26.36
C PHE A 469 -27.83 -2.69 27.76
N VAL A 470 -28.68 -3.60 28.26
CA VAL A 470 -29.26 -3.54 29.62
C VAL A 470 -28.19 -3.73 30.70
N GLU A 471 -27.24 -4.64 30.48
CA GLU A 471 -26.11 -4.88 31.38
C GLU A 471 -25.24 -3.61 31.48
N GLU A 472 -24.85 -3.07 30.33
CA GLU A 472 -24.04 -1.84 30.24
C GLU A 472 -24.81 -0.58 30.69
N TYR A 473 -26.14 -0.56 30.55
CA TYR A 473 -26.98 0.59 30.89
C TYR A 473 -26.82 1.02 32.34
N SER A 474 -26.55 0.07 33.24
CA SER A 474 -26.33 0.35 34.65
C SER A 474 -25.02 1.11 34.92
N ASP A 475 -24.01 0.91 34.06
CA ASP A 475 -22.72 1.60 34.11
C ASP A 475 -22.76 2.97 33.42
N TYR A 476 -23.73 3.18 32.53
CA TYR A 476 -23.93 4.46 31.86
C TYR A 476 -24.48 5.53 32.80
N ASN A 477 -23.69 6.58 33.01
CA ASN A 477 -24.11 7.78 33.74
C ASN A 477 -25.04 8.67 32.89
N ILE A 478 -26.20 8.13 32.53
CA ILE A 478 -27.23 8.81 31.73
C ILE A 478 -28.02 9.75 32.63
N SER A 479 -28.00 11.04 32.30
CA SER A 479 -28.75 12.04 33.06
C SER A 479 -30.26 11.84 32.95
N GLU A 480 -30.99 12.33 33.96
CA GLU A 480 -32.46 12.25 33.96
C GLU A 480 -33.09 12.93 32.75
N GLU A 481 -32.47 14.01 32.25
CA GLU A 481 -32.94 14.72 31.06
C GLU A 481 -32.84 13.88 29.78
N VAL A 482 -31.84 13.01 29.66
CA VAL A 482 -31.73 12.05 28.55
C VAL A 482 -32.75 10.93 28.72
N ARG A 483 -32.93 10.41 29.93
CA ARG A 483 -33.95 9.39 30.23
C ARG A 483 -35.35 9.86 29.87
N ILE A 484 -35.68 11.11 30.17
CA ILE A 484 -36.97 11.74 29.85
C ILE A 484 -37.17 11.89 28.33
N SER A 485 -36.09 12.04 27.55
CA SER A 485 -36.18 12.18 26.09
C SER A 485 -36.76 10.95 25.38
N ASN A 486 -36.66 9.77 26.02
CA ASN A 486 -37.29 8.52 25.60
C ASN A 486 -37.77 7.74 26.82
N LYS A 487 -38.83 8.24 27.48
CA LYS A 487 -39.46 7.58 28.63
C LYS A 487 -39.84 6.12 28.36
N PRO A 488 -40.40 5.76 27.18
CA PRO A 488 -40.73 4.37 26.89
C PRO A 488 -39.52 3.43 26.98
N LEU A 489 -38.39 3.78 26.36
CA LEU A 489 -37.17 2.99 26.45
C LEU A 489 -36.66 2.90 27.89
N THR A 490 -36.61 4.02 28.60
CA THR A 490 -36.18 4.03 30.01
C THR A 490 -37.05 3.11 30.87
N ALA A 491 -38.37 3.17 30.72
CA ALA A 491 -39.29 2.30 31.44
C ALA A 491 -39.08 0.82 31.13
N PHE A 492 -38.77 0.49 29.86
CA PHE A 492 -38.43 -0.87 29.44
C PHE A 492 -37.12 -1.38 30.04
N LEU A 493 -36.08 -0.55 30.08
CA LEU A 493 -34.79 -0.90 30.68
C LEU A 493 -34.90 -1.09 32.20
N LEU A 494 -35.66 -0.22 32.88
CA LEU A 494 -35.98 -0.37 34.30
C LEU A 494 -36.77 -1.66 34.56
N TYR A 495 -37.67 -2.03 33.66
CA TYR A 495 -38.40 -3.29 33.74
C TYR A 495 -37.46 -4.50 33.64
N LEU A 496 -36.53 -4.52 32.68
CA LEU A 496 -35.56 -5.62 32.54
C LEU A 496 -34.52 -5.67 33.67
N ASN A 497 -34.21 -4.54 34.30
CA ASN A 497 -33.32 -4.48 35.47
C ASN A 497 -34.04 -4.67 36.82
N SER A 498 -35.36 -4.84 36.82
CA SER A 498 -36.13 -4.99 38.04
C SER A 498 -35.86 -6.34 38.71
N SER A 499 -35.78 -6.32 40.04
CA SER A 499 -35.64 -7.53 40.87
C SER A 499 -36.92 -7.87 41.65
N SER A 500 -37.92 -7.00 41.66
CA SER A 500 -39.08 -7.11 42.55
C SER A 500 -40.40 -6.58 42.00
N ASN A 501 -40.39 -5.61 41.08
CA ASN A 501 -41.60 -5.07 40.46
C ASN A 501 -41.59 -5.32 38.96
N PHE A 502 -42.41 -6.26 38.50
CA PHE A 502 -42.47 -6.69 37.11
C PHE A 502 -43.69 -6.16 36.35
N ASN A 503 -44.43 -5.21 36.94
CA ASN A 503 -45.60 -4.62 36.30
C ASN A 503 -45.17 -3.76 35.11
N LEU A 504 -45.90 -3.90 34.00
CA LEU A 504 -45.70 -3.07 32.82
C LEU A 504 -46.33 -1.70 33.04
N THR A 505 -45.51 -0.67 33.21
CA THR A 505 -45.97 0.73 33.24
C THR A 505 -46.51 1.14 31.86
N GLU A 506 -47.31 2.21 31.78
CA GLU A 506 -47.83 2.68 30.48
C GLU A 506 -46.70 3.05 29.49
N ASP A 507 -45.63 3.69 29.96
CA ASP A 507 -44.44 3.97 29.14
C ASP A 507 -43.78 2.67 28.64
N CYS A 508 -43.66 1.64 29.49
CA CYS A 508 -43.13 0.34 29.07
C CYS A 508 -44.04 -0.35 28.05
N LYS A 509 -45.37 -0.30 28.24
CA LYS A 509 -46.33 -0.82 27.27
C LYS A 509 -46.23 -0.09 25.93
N GLN A 510 -46.06 1.24 25.96
CA GLN A 510 -45.84 2.04 24.76
C GLN A 510 -44.56 1.59 24.02
N PHE A 511 -43.47 1.32 24.74
CA PHE A 511 -42.24 0.82 24.13
C PHE A 511 -42.45 -0.53 23.45
N LEU A 512 -43.15 -1.47 24.11
CA LEU A 512 -43.47 -2.79 23.57
C LEU A 512 -44.44 -2.74 22.38
N GLN A 513 -45.31 -1.73 22.31
CA GLN A 513 -46.22 -1.52 21.18
C GLN A 513 -45.49 -1.01 19.93
N ILE A 514 -44.53 -0.09 20.13
CA ILE A 514 -43.73 0.49 19.06
C ILE A 514 -42.70 -0.55 18.58
N ASN A 515 -41.98 -1.18 19.51
CA ASN A 515 -40.92 -2.14 19.24
C ASN A 515 -41.47 -3.56 19.37
N LYS A 516 -42.17 -4.00 18.32
CA LYS A 516 -42.68 -5.38 18.20
C LYS A 516 -41.54 -6.36 17.90
N GLY A 517 -41.85 -7.65 17.75
CA GLY A 517 -40.82 -8.65 17.41
C GLY A 517 -40.03 -9.10 18.63
N ILE A 518 -38.70 -9.17 18.48
CA ILE A 518 -37.75 -9.68 19.48
C ILE A 518 -37.91 -9.06 20.89
N VAL A 519 -38.29 -7.78 20.99
CA VAL A 519 -38.44 -7.09 22.27
C VAL A 519 -39.61 -7.67 23.08
N GLN A 520 -40.72 -7.98 22.42
CA GLN A 520 -41.88 -8.59 23.08
C GLN A 520 -41.57 -10.00 23.57
N CYS A 521 -40.92 -10.82 22.75
CA CYS A 521 -40.53 -12.17 23.15
C CYS A 521 -39.53 -12.15 24.31
N LEU A 522 -38.49 -11.33 24.23
CA LEU A 522 -37.51 -11.18 25.30
C LEU A 522 -38.17 -10.76 26.62
N SER A 523 -39.17 -9.87 26.55
CA SER A 523 -39.94 -9.46 27.74
C SER A 523 -40.67 -10.62 28.39
N VAL A 524 -41.24 -11.53 27.59
CA VAL A 524 -41.92 -12.73 28.09
C VAL A 524 -40.90 -13.73 28.65
N LYS A 525 -39.77 -13.95 27.97
CA LYS A 525 -38.66 -14.79 28.46
C LYS A 525 -38.13 -14.28 29.80
N PHE A 526 -37.94 -12.97 29.93
CA PHE A 526 -37.53 -12.33 31.17
C PHE A 526 -38.51 -12.64 32.32
N LEU A 527 -39.82 -12.53 32.11
CA LEU A 527 -40.79 -12.86 33.17
C LEU A 527 -40.74 -14.34 33.57
N ILE A 528 -40.55 -15.25 32.61
CA ILE A 528 -40.39 -16.68 32.89
C ILE A 528 -39.11 -16.93 33.67
N PHE A 529 -38.02 -16.24 33.33
CA PHE A 529 -36.77 -16.28 34.08
C PHE A 529 -36.97 -15.81 35.53
N GLN A 530 -37.71 -14.73 35.76
CA GLN A 530 -38.02 -14.27 37.12
C GLN A 530 -38.92 -15.24 37.90
N LEU A 531 -39.85 -15.92 37.22
CA LEU A 531 -40.63 -17.03 37.80
C LEU A 531 -39.71 -18.20 38.18
N HIS A 532 -38.79 -18.59 37.30
CA HIS A 532 -37.81 -19.65 37.58
C HIS A 532 -36.90 -19.30 38.77
N LYS A 533 -36.51 -18.03 38.89
CA LYS A 533 -35.78 -17.49 40.05
C LYS A 533 -36.65 -17.29 41.30
N GLN A 534 -37.91 -17.72 41.28
CA GLN A 534 -38.88 -17.61 42.38
C GLN A 534 -39.15 -16.16 42.85
N ARG A 535 -38.89 -15.17 41.99
CA ARG A 535 -39.18 -13.75 42.26
C ARG A 535 -40.57 -13.33 41.80
N LEU A 536 -41.19 -14.14 40.95
CA LEU A 536 -42.52 -13.96 40.41
C LEU A 536 -43.32 -15.25 40.62
N SER A 537 -44.60 -15.16 41.00
CA SER A 537 -45.49 -16.31 41.04
C SER A 537 -46.19 -16.54 39.69
N LYS A 538 -46.69 -17.76 39.46
CA LYS A 538 -47.42 -18.09 38.21
C LYS A 538 -48.68 -17.22 38.02
N SER A 539 -49.39 -16.86 39.09
CA SER A 539 -50.57 -15.98 39.01
C SER A 539 -50.19 -14.57 38.58
N GLN A 540 -49.14 -14.00 39.18
CA GLN A 540 -48.62 -12.68 38.80
C GLN A 540 -48.12 -12.66 37.36
N LEU A 541 -47.42 -13.72 36.91
CA LEU A 541 -47.01 -13.88 35.51
C LEU A 541 -48.22 -13.79 34.57
N LEU A 542 -49.29 -14.54 34.85
CA LEU A 542 -50.50 -14.53 34.04
C LEU A 542 -51.19 -13.16 34.04
N GLU A 543 -51.24 -12.48 35.18
CA GLU A 543 -51.77 -11.11 35.30
C GLU A 543 -51.00 -10.13 34.40
N ILE A 544 -49.66 -10.14 34.49
CA ILE A 544 -48.79 -9.29 33.66
C ILE A 544 -48.97 -9.60 32.18
N LEU A 545 -48.95 -10.88 31.78
CA LEU A 545 -49.13 -11.29 30.40
C LEU A 545 -50.52 -10.93 29.86
N ASN A 546 -51.54 -10.82 30.71
CA ASN A 546 -52.88 -10.40 30.33
C ASN A 546 -53.08 -8.87 30.35
N SER A 547 -52.22 -8.12 31.04
CA SER A 547 -52.25 -6.66 31.08
C SER A 547 -51.79 -5.98 29.78
N PHE A 548 -51.27 -6.76 28.82
CA PHE A 548 -50.73 -6.28 27.56
C PHE A 548 -51.21 -7.11 26.35
N GLN A 549 -51.41 -6.44 25.22
CA GLN A 549 -51.80 -7.06 23.96
C GLN A 549 -50.55 -7.41 23.14
N TRP A 550 -50.02 -8.62 23.34
CA TRP A 550 -48.92 -9.17 22.57
C TRP A 550 -49.31 -9.37 21.09
N THR A 551 -48.40 -9.03 20.17
CA THR A 551 -48.61 -9.18 18.72
C THR A 551 -47.64 -10.15 18.09
N GLU A 552 -46.44 -10.27 18.67
CA GLU A 552 -45.41 -11.18 18.18
C GLU A 552 -45.76 -12.64 18.47
N ILE A 553 -45.53 -13.52 17.49
CA ILE A 553 -46.03 -14.88 17.51
C ILE A 553 -45.41 -15.74 18.61
N SER A 554 -44.12 -15.58 18.90
CA SER A 554 -43.41 -16.34 19.95
C SER A 554 -43.92 -15.98 21.34
N ALA A 555 -44.12 -14.69 21.61
CA ALA A 555 -44.76 -14.20 22.83
C ALA A 555 -46.18 -14.75 22.97
N LEU A 556 -46.97 -14.78 21.89
CA LEU A 556 -48.30 -15.37 21.88
C LEU A 556 -48.28 -16.88 22.13
N LEU A 557 -47.34 -17.60 21.52
CA LEU A 557 -47.15 -19.04 21.72
C LEU A 557 -46.80 -19.37 23.17
N ILE A 558 -45.79 -18.68 23.71
CA ILE A 558 -45.38 -18.84 25.11
C ILE A 558 -46.54 -18.51 26.06
N LYS A 559 -47.25 -17.40 25.83
CA LYS A 559 -48.43 -17.03 26.61
C LYS A 559 -49.51 -18.10 26.58
N ALA A 560 -49.77 -18.70 25.41
CA ALA A 560 -50.75 -19.77 25.27
C ALA A 560 -50.33 -21.06 26.01
N PHE A 561 -49.02 -21.35 26.04
CA PHE A 561 -48.47 -22.55 26.70
C PHE A 561 -48.47 -22.43 28.23
N ILE A 562 -48.32 -21.23 28.81
CA ILE A 562 -48.30 -21.07 30.27
C ILE A 562 -49.66 -21.38 30.93
N GLN A 563 -50.75 -21.31 30.15
CA GLN A 563 -52.12 -21.44 30.65
C GLN A 563 -52.49 -22.84 31.15
N GLU A 564 -51.88 -23.90 30.63
CA GLU A 564 -52.16 -25.28 31.02
C GLU A 564 -50.87 -25.98 31.47
N SER A 565 -50.98 -27.03 32.29
CA SER A 565 -49.82 -27.78 32.81
C SER A 565 -49.61 -29.13 32.13
N ASN A 566 -50.64 -29.67 31.47
CA ASN A 566 -50.63 -31.01 30.88
C ASN A 566 -51.10 -30.97 29.42
N TYR A 567 -50.17 -30.78 28.49
CA TYR A 567 -50.45 -30.83 27.06
C TYR A 567 -50.33 -32.27 26.54
N THR A 568 -51.38 -32.78 25.90
CA THR A 568 -51.27 -33.93 24.97
C THR A 568 -50.93 -33.42 23.58
N GLU A 569 -50.40 -34.28 22.70
CA GLU A 569 -50.10 -33.97 21.30
C GLU A 569 -51.22 -33.16 20.63
N LYS A 570 -52.44 -33.69 20.74
CA LYS A 570 -53.64 -33.14 20.10
C LYS A 570 -54.01 -31.76 20.66
N ILE A 571 -53.92 -31.58 21.99
CA ILE A 571 -54.21 -30.29 22.63
C ILE A 571 -53.17 -29.26 22.19
N LEU A 572 -51.89 -29.65 22.18
CA LEU A 572 -50.80 -28.77 21.83
C LEU A 572 -50.86 -28.31 20.37
N LEU A 573 -51.03 -29.25 19.42
CA LEU A 573 -51.22 -28.93 18.01
C LEU A 573 -52.50 -28.11 17.75
N GLY A 574 -53.55 -28.34 18.53
CA GLY A 574 -54.76 -27.51 18.53
C GLY A 574 -54.49 -26.07 18.96
N LYS A 575 -53.80 -25.87 20.09
CA LYS A 575 -53.41 -24.55 20.61
C LYS A 575 -52.48 -23.81 19.67
N LEU A 576 -51.49 -24.52 19.10
CA LEU A 576 -50.66 -23.98 18.03
C LEU A 576 -51.52 -23.42 16.91
N SER A 577 -52.41 -24.24 16.36
CA SER A 577 -53.29 -23.84 15.26
C SER A 577 -54.15 -22.60 15.61
N GLU A 578 -54.63 -22.50 16.87
CA GLU A 578 -55.36 -21.34 17.36
C GLU A 578 -54.50 -20.07 17.42
N VAL A 579 -53.27 -20.18 17.95
CA VAL A 579 -52.32 -19.04 18.02
C VAL A 579 -51.95 -18.57 16.62
N PHE A 580 -51.61 -19.48 15.71
CA PHE A 580 -51.32 -19.15 14.31
C PHE A 580 -52.49 -18.43 13.63
N LYS A 581 -53.72 -18.92 13.84
CA LYS A 581 -54.92 -18.27 13.32
C LYS A 581 -55.05 -16.83 13.82
N LYS A 582 -54.95 -16.62 15.13
CA LYS A 582 -55.02 -15.28 15.75
C LYS A 582 -53.91 -14.37 15.23
N HIS A 583 -52.70 -14.90 15.10
CA HIS A 583 -51.56 -14.14 14.62
C HIS A 583 -51.69 -13.75 13.15
N PHE A 584 -52.15 -14.64 12.26
CA PHE A 584 -52.41 -14.28 10.86
C PHE A 584 -53.53 -13.24 10.72
N GLU A 585 -54.55 -13.28 11.59
CA GLU A 585 -55.57 -12.23 11.64
C GLU A 585 -54.96 -10.87 12.02
N VAL A 586 -54.06 -10.82 13.00
CA VAL A 586 -53.29 -9.61 13.36
C VAL A 586 -52.46 -9.11 12.18
N LEU A 587 -51.70 -9.99 11.53
CA LEU A 587 -50.88 -9.65 10.37
C LEU A 587 -51.67 -9.18 9.15
N SER A 588 -52.91 -9.66 8.99
CA SER A 588 -53.78 -9.27 7.88
C SER A 588 -54.52 -7.95 8.11
N SER A 589 -54.78 -7.58 9.37
CA SER A 589 -55.65 -6.46 9.74
C SER A 589 -54.90 -5.19 10.14
N GLN A 590 -53.65 -5.31 10.59
CA GLN A 590 -52.84 -4.17 11.00
C GLN A 590 -51.84 -3.76 9.90
N ASN A 591 -51.55 -2.47 9.84
CA ASN A 591 -50.45 -1.96 9.02
C ASN A 591 -49.12 -2.21 9.75
N PHE A 592 -48.20 -2.88 9.04
CA PHE A 592 -46.83 -3.09 9.48
C PHE A 592 -45.89 -2.52 8.43
N GLU A 593 -44.87 -1.79 8.87
CA GLU A 593 -43.67 -1.57 8.06
C GLU A 593 -43.06 -2.93 7.69
N SER A 594 -42.43 -3.02 6.52
CA SER A 594 -41.91 -4.27 5.98
C SER A 594 -41.02 -5.05 6.95
N LYS A 595 -40.11 -4.36 7.65
CA LYS A 595 -39.23 -4.99 8.65
C LYS A 595 -40.02 -5.48 9.87
N SER A 596 -40.90 -4.63 10.40
CA SER A 596 -41.78 -5.01 11.53
C SER A 596 -42.63 -6.23 11.20
N PHE A 597 -43.15 -6.35 9.98
CA PHE A 597 -43.90 -7.54 9.58
C PHE A 597 -43.04 -8.81 9.64
N LEU A 598 -41.83 -8.77 9.08
CA LEU A 598 -40.92 -9.91 9.08
C LEU A 598 -40.56 -10.33 10.51
N ASP A 599 -40.22 -9.37 11.37
CA ASP A 599 -39.89 -9.62 12.78
C ASP A 599 -41.08 -10.20 13.56
N ASN A 600 -42.32 -9.87 13.18
CA ASN A 600 -43.52 -10.45 13.78
C ASN A 600 -43.88 -11.81 13.19
N PHE A 601 -43.43 -12.16 11.99
CA PHE A 601 -43.79 -13.40 11.30
C PHE A 601 -42.88 -14.58 11.66
N THR A 602 -41.69 -14.35 12.22
CA THR A 602 -40.71 -15.40 12.56
C THR A 602 -40.83 -15.88 14.00
N ILE A 603 -40.69 -17.19 14.25
CA ILE A 603 -40.56 -17.80 15.61
C ILE A 603 -39.11 -18.21 15.94
N SER A 604 -38.15 -17.53 15.33
CA SER A 604 -36.73 -17.91 15.32
C SER A 604 -36.09 -17.99 16.70
N ASN A 605 -36.53 -17.11 17.59
CA ASN A 605 -35.97 -16.88 18.91
C ASN A 605 -36.40 -17.89 19.98
N ILE A 606 -37.31 -18.83 19.69
CA ILE A 606 -37.78 -19.82 20.67
C ILE A 606 -37.46 -21.26 20.24
N LEU A 607 -36.61 -21.46 19.24
CA LEU A 607 -36.27 -22.77 18.69
C LEU A 607 -34.77 -23.02 18.69
N SER A 608 -34.38 -24.27 18.94
CA SER A 608 -32.97 -24.68 18.89
C SER A 608 -32.46 -24.69 17.45
N LEU A 609 -31.35 -23.98 17.21
CA LEU A 609 -30.57 -24.13 15.98
C LEU A 609 -30.00 -25.55 15.87
N CYS A 610 -29.78 -26.05 14.66
CA CYS A 610 -29.12 -27.32 14.45
C CYS A 610 -27.59 -27.14 14.59
N ASP A 611 -26.98 -27.82 15.56
CA ASP A 611 -25.52 -27.88 15.76
C ASP A 611 -24.82 -28.84 14.77
N GLY A 612 -25.62 -29.45 13.90
CA GLY A 612 -25.19 -30.32 12.83
C GLY A 612 -25.90 -31.67 12.86
N ARG A 613 -25.94 -32.33 11.70
CA ARG A 613 -26.56 -33.65 11.58
C ARG A 613 -25.64 -34.70 12.19
N LYS A 614 -26.17 -35.38 13.21
CA LYS A 614 -25.46 -36.47 13.90
C LYS A 614 -25.84 -37.80 13.27
N TYR A 615 -24.86 -38.67 13.07
CA TYR A 615 -25.03 -39.99 12.50
C TYR A 615 -24.48 -41.03 13.46
N TYR A 616 -25.14 -42.18 13.57
CA TYR A 616 -24.50 -43.34 14.18
C TYR A 616 -23.30 -43.74 13.32
N ASN A 617 -22.23 -44.22 13.96
CA ASN A 617 -21.08 -44.88 13.32
C ASN A 617 -21.47 -46.23 12.68
N ALA A 618 -22.53 -46.21 11.87
CA ALA A 618 -23.16 -47.37 11.26
C ALA A 618 -23.14 -47.27 9.74
N GLU A 619 -22.87 -48.39 9.06
CA GLU A 619 -22.94 -48.52 7.62
C GLU A 619 -24.23 -49.23 7.20
N LEU A 620 -24.95 -48.65 6.24
CA LEU A 620 -26.14 -49.29 5.69
C LEU A 620 -25.75 -50.38 4.70
N TRP A 621 -26.00 -51.62 5.07
CA TRP A 621 -25.94 -52.77 4.17
C TRP A 621 -27.30 -53.03 3.54
N GLN A 622 -27.32 -53.28 2.22
CA GLN A 622 -28.54 -53.59 1.48
C GLN A 622 -28.29 -54.64 0.39
N GLN A 623 -28.97 -55.78 0.48
CA GLN A 623 -28.95 -56.84 -0.55
C GLN A 623 -30.32 -57.53 -0.62
N ASN A 624 -30.80 -57.82 -1.84
CA ASN A 624 -32.06 -58.54 -2.08
C ASN A 624 -33.28 -57.97 -1.32
N GLY A 625 -33.36 -56.64 -1.17
CA GLY A 625 -34.46 -55.97 -0.47
C GLY A 625 -34.36 -55.95 1.06
N VAL A 626 -33.39 -56.65 1.67
CA VAL A 626 -33.10 -56.57 3.11
C VAL A 626 -32.17 -55.38 3.36
N ARG A 627 -32.43 -54.62 4.43
CA ARG A 627 -31.62 -53.47 4.87
C ARG A 627 -31.22 -53.65 6.33
N ARG A 628 -29.93 -53.48 6.65
CA ARG A 628 -29.39 -53.55 8.03
C ARG A 628 -28.34 -52.46 8.23
N TRP A 629 -28.31 -51.86 9.41
CA TRP A 629 -27.26 -50.92 9.81
C TRP A 629 -26.21 -51.67 10.61
N TYR A 630 -24.95 -51.69 10.17
CA TYR A 630 -23.86 -52.36 10.85
C TYR A 630 -22.93 -51.38 11.57
N VAL A 631 -22.55 -51.68 12.81
CA VAL A 631 -21.61 -50.89 13.61
C VAL A 631 -20.39 -51.75 13.94
N ALA A 632 -19.20 -51.16 13.86
CA ALA A 632 -17.96 -51.80 14.29
C ALA A 632 -17.66 -51.40 15.75
N GLY A 633 -18.10 -52.24 16.71
CA GLY A 633 -17.89 -51.99 18.14
C GLY A 633 -19.00 -51.16 18.79
N GLU A 634 -18.63 -50.27 19.72
CA GLU A 634 -19.60 -49.45 20.46
C GLU A 634 -20.30 -48.42 19.56
N VAL A 635 -21.60 -48.23 19.81
CA VAL A 635 -22.40 -47.26 19.08
C VAL A 635 -22.04 -45.85 19.57
N SER A 636 -21.51 -45.05 18.66
CA SER A 636 -21.20 -43.64 18.89
C SER A 636 -21.86 -42.78 17.82
N THR A 637 -21.95 -41.48 18.08
CA THR A 637 -22.45 -40.51 17.10
C THR A 637 -21.36 -39.55 16.69
N TYR A 638 -21.37 -39.15 15.41
CA TYR A 638 -20.47 -38.13 14.88
C TYR A 638 -21.26 -37.11 14.07
N THR A 639 -20.77 -35.87 14.05
CA THR A 639 -21.37 -34.78 13.27
C THR A 639 -20.69 -34.70 11.91
N LYS A 640 -21.47 -34.66 10.83
CA LYS A 640 -20.92 -34.60 9.46
C LYS A 640 -21.32 -33.34 8.70
N ASP A 641 -22.51 -32.81 8.96
CA ASP A 641 -23.06 -31.69 8.19
C ASP A 641 -23.45 -30.54 9.12
N THR A 642 -22.96 -29.32 8.85
CA THR A 642 -23.50 -28.10 9.46
C THR A 642 -24.74 -27.65 8.70
N LEU A 643 -25.87 -27.48 9.39
CA LEU A 643 -27.12 -27.02 8.79
C LEU A 643 -27.50 -25.66 9.40
N CYS A 644 -27.56 -24.61 8.57
CA CYS A 644 -28.07 -23.29 8.98
C CYS A 644 -29.61 -23.29 9.07
N CYS A 645 -30.19 -24.11 9.96
CA CYS A 645 -31.64 -24.19 10.17
C CYS A 645 -31.99 -24.65 11.59
N TYR A 646 -33.27 -24.59 11.96
CA TYR A 646 -33.76 -25.14 13.23
C TYR A 646 -33.79 -26.66 13.21
N CYS A 647 -33.55 -27.26 14.37
CA CYS A 647 -33.53 -28.70 14.55
C CYS A 647 -34.96 -29.28 14.49
N GLU A 648 -35.34 -29.79 13.32
CA GLU A 648 -36.59 -30.50 13.09
C GLU A 648 -36.68 -31.79 13.91
N GLY A 649 -35.70 -32.68 13.76
CA GLY A 649 -35.57 -33.89 14.57
C GLY A 649 -36.89 -34.67 14.73
N ARG A 650 -37.66 -34.87 13.66
CA ARG A 650 -38.96 -35.55 13.72
C ARG A 650 -38.72 -37.04 14.03
N PRO A 651 -39.36 -37.63 15.06
CA PRO A 651 -39.24 -39.06 15.30
C PRO A 651 -39.63 -39.86 14.05
N TRP A 652 -38.76 -40.77 13.60
CA TRP A 652 -38.99 -41.58 12.39
C TRP A 652 -39.24 -43.05 12.71
N LYS A 653 -38.25 -43.73 13.31
CA LYS A 653 -38.32 -45.15 13.63
C LYS A 653 -37.29 -45.54 14.70
N LYS A 654 -37.48 -46.72 15.28
CA LYS A 654 -36.51 -47.39 16.14
C LYS A 654 -36.00 -48.63 15.44
N GLU A 655 -34.68 -48.83 15.38
CA GLU A 655 -34.08 -50.01 14.75
C GLU A 655 -32.93 -50.55 15.61
N SER A 656 -32.77 -51.87 15.65
CA SER A 656 -31.56 -52.50 16.19
C SER A 656 -30.41 -52.29 15.22
N LEU A 657 -29.23 -51.94 15.77
CA LEU A 657 -27.98 -51.86 15.02
C LEU A 657 -27.29 -53.23 15.08
N TRP A 658 -26.69 -53.68 13.99
CA TRP A 658 -26.04 -54.99 13.90
C TRP A 658 -24.55 -54.85 14.16
N ASP A 659 -24.00 -55.70 15.01
CA ASP A 659 -22.56 -55.75 15.21
C ASP A 659 -21.88 -56.39 13.99
N SER A 660 -20.89 -55.72 13.41
CA SER A 660 -20.23 -56.16 12.17
C SER A 660 -19.35 -57.39 12.34
N GLN A 661 -18.91 -57.73 13.55
CA GLN A 661 -18.06 -58.88 13.84
C GLN A 661 -18.89 -60.13 14.14
N THR A 662 -19.95 -59.98 14.91
CA THR A 662 -20.80 -61.09 15.38
C THR A 662 -22.03 -61.32 14.50
N ASN A 663 -22.38 -60.35 13.66
CA ASN A 663 -23.61 -60.36 12.84
C ASN A 663 -24.86 -60.62 13.68
N ARG A 664 -24.92 -60.04 14.89
CA ARG A 664 -26.07 -60.09 15.79
C ARG A 664 -26.65 -58.68 15.98
N PRO A 665 -27.98 -58.54 16.08
CA PRO A 665 -28.59 -57.24 16.39
C PRO A 665 -28.32 -56.86 17.85
N SER A 666 -28.21 -55.55 18.11
CA SER A 666 -28.16 -54.98 19.45
C SER A 666 -29.43 -55.31 20.23
N THR A 667 -29.27 -55.54 21.53
CA THR A 667 -30.38 -55.72 22.47
C THR A 667 -31.19 -54.43 22.63
N GLU A 668 -30.52 -53.28 22.55
CA GLU A 668 -31.14 -51.96 22.55
C GLU A 668 -31.60 -51.55 21.14
N GLN A 669 -32.71 -50.82 21.08
CA GLN A 669 -33.17 -50.19 19.83
C GLN A 669 -32.78 -48.72 19.82
N TYR A 670 -32.20 -48.29 18.71
CA TYR A 670 -31.71 -46.92 18.52
C TYR A 670 -32.75 -46.08 17.80
N GLU A 671 -32.94 -44.85 18.27
CA GLU A 671 -33.89 -43.90 17.67
C GLU A 671 -33.28 -43.24 16.45
N PHE A 672 -34.07 -43.15 15.39
CA PHE A 672 -33.76 -42.38 14.20
C PHE A 672 -34.77 -41.25 14.05
N TYR A 673 -34.26 -40.10 13.67
CA TYR A 673 -35.01 -38.88 13.44
C TYR A 673 -34.94 -38.48 11.98
N TRP A 674 -35.89 -37.68 11.51
CA TRP A 674 -35.92 -37.11 10.17
C TRP A 674 -35.79 -35.59 10.27
N CYS A 675 -34.90 -35.01 9.47
CA CYS A 675 -34.64 -33.57 9.41
C CYS A 675 -34.31 -33.22 7.97
N LYS A 676 -35.01 -32.26 7.35
CA LYS A 676 -34.79 -31.77 5.97
C LYS A 676 -34.42 -32.87 4.95
N GLY A 677 -35.27 -33.89 4.82
CA GLY A 677 -35.12 -34.92 3.79
C GLY A 677 -34.03 -35.96 4.02
N SER A 678 -33.43 -36.01 5.21
CA SER A 678 -32.46 -37.05 5.58
C SER A 678 -32.62 -37.47 7.04
N TYR A 679 -32.07 -38.63 7.40
CA TYR A 679 -32.13 -39.14 8.77
C TYR A 679 -31.05 -38.51 9.66
N CYS A 680 -31.26 -38.58 10.98
CA CYS A 680 -30.36 -38.09 12.03
C CYS A 680 -30.44 -39.03 13.24
N ALA A 681 -29.33 -39.22 13.95
CA ALA A 681 -29.24 -40.08 15.12
C ALA A 681 -29.80 -39.44 16.39
N THR A 682 -29.67 -38.12 16.52
CA THR A 682 -30.08 -37.38 17.73
C THR A 682 -30.77 -36.07 17.38
N ARG A 683 -31.45 -35.48 18.36
CA ARG A 683 -32.01 -34.12 18.29
C ARG A 683 -31.08 -33.14 19.02
N ASN A 684 -31.22 -31.86 18.74
CA ASN A 684 -30.61 -30.80 19.54
C ASN A 684 -31.62 -30.26 20.57
N ASP A 685 -32.03 -31.13 21.50
CA ASP A 685 -33.02 -30.86 22.55
C ASP A 685 -32.43 -30.96 23.97
N ILE A 686 -31.11 -30.79 24.10
CA ILE A 686 -30.45 -30.67 25.40
C ILE A 686 -30.90 -29.37 26.04
N VAL A 687 -31.56 -29.48 27.19
CA VAL A 687 -32.05 -28.33 27.95
C VAL A 687 -30.94 -27.77 28.83
N ASN A 688 -30.69 -26.46 28.75
CA ASN A 688 -29.75 -25.78 29.64
C ASN A 688 -30.38 -24.53 30.29
N ILE A 689 -31.06 -24.70 31.42
CA ILE A 689 -31.68 -23.60 32.17
C ILE A 689 -30.67 -22.61 32.80
N ASN A 690 -29.37 -22.94 32.80
CA ASN A 690 -28.33 -22.07 33.35
C ASN A 690 -27.77 -21.09 32.33
N GLN A 691 -28.10 -21.24 31.04
CA GLN A 691 -27.70 -20.28 30.02
C GLN A 691 -28.46 -18.95 30.16
N PRO A 692 -27.96 -17.85 29.57
CA PRO A 692 -28.65 -16.57 29.52
C PRO A 692 -30.09 -16.71 29.01
N TYR A 693 -31.03 -15.98 29.62
CA TYR A 693 -32.46 -16.17 29.34
C TYR A 693 -32.89 -15.71 27.94
N ASP A 694 -32.13 -14.80 27.31
CA ASP A 694 -32.30 -14.45 25.89
C ASP A 694 -32.03 -15.65 24.98
N GLN A 695 -31.16 -16.57 25.39
CA GLN A 695 -30.87 -17.80 24.65
C GLN A 695 -31.85 -18.94 24.94
N TRP A 696 -32.81 -18.75 25.85
CA TRP A 696 -33.79 -19.79 26.15
C TRP A 696 -34.70 -20.09 24.96
N THR A 697 -34.76 -21.36 24.59
CA THR A 697 -35.71 -21.89 23.62
C THR A 697 -36.99 -22.33 24.32
N LEU A 698 -37.98 -22.83 23.57
CA LEU A 698 -39.14 -23.49 24.16
C LEU A 698 -38.77 -24.62 25.11
N SER A 699 -37.63 -25.29 24.92
CA SER A 699 -37.20 -26.39 25.79
C SER A 699 -36.83 -25.87 27.18
N GLU A 700 -36.00 -24.82 27.27
CA GLU A 700 -35.67 -24.14 28.54
C GLU A 700 -36.89 -23.49 29.18
N ILE A 701 -37.72 -22.82 28.38
CA ILE A 701 -38.96 -22.19 28.86
C ILE A 701 -39.90 -23.23 29.47
N SER A 702 -40.03 -24.39 28.84
CA SER A 702 -40.88 -25.48 29.32
C SER A 702 -40.37 -26.08 30.62
N GLU A 703 -39.06 -26.30 30.70
CA GLU A 703 -38.40 -26.77 31.93
C GLU A 703 -38.57 -25.76 33.06
N ALA A 704 -38.36 -24.48 32.79
CA ALA A 704 -38.54 -23.38 33.75
C ALA A 704 -39.98 -23.28 34.28
N LEU A 705 -40.97 -23.63 33.46
CA LEU A 705 -42.39 -23.62 33.81
C LEU A 705 -42.92 -24.96 34.35
N ASN A 706 -42.08 -26.01 34.36
CA ASN A 706 -42.47 -27.40 34.62
C ASN A 706 -43.63 -27.86 33.73
N ILE A 707 -43.53 -27.56 32.42
CA ILE A 707 -44.50 -27.96 31.39
C ILE A 707 -43.83 -29.02 30.53
N LYS A 708 -44.52 -30.15 30.32
CA LYS A 708 -44.04 -31.18 29.37
C LYS A 708 -44.53 -30.84 27.97
N ILE A 709 -43.60 -30.47 27.08
CA ILE A 709 -43.87 -30.32 25.64
C ILE A 709 -43.44 -31.58 24.91
N GLU A 710 -44.36 -32.15 24.12
CA GLU A 710 -44.05 -33.32 23.32
C GLU A 710 -43.08 -33.02 22.17
N LYS A 711 -42.16 -33.97 21.91
CA LYS A 711 -41.10 -33.83 20.90
C LYS A 711 -41.64 -33.52 19.50
N ILE A 712 -42.77 -34.09 19.13
CA ILE A 712 -43.40 -33.92 17.81
C ILE A 712 -43.90 -32.49 17.58
N ALA A 713 -44.36 -31.79 18.62
CA ALA A 713 -44.79 -30.41 18.51
C ALA A 713 -43.61 -29.46 18.32
N LEU A 714 -42.51 -29.65 19.07
CA LEU A 714 -41.25 -28.94 18.84
C LEU A 714 -40.73 -29.18 17.42
N ALA A 715 -40.78 -30.42 16.95
CA ALA A 715 -40.42 -30.77 15.58
C ALA A 715 -41.29 -30.05 14.55
N THR A 716 -42.60 -29.96 14.80
CA THR A 716 -43.57 -29.29 13.92
C THR A 716 -43.33 -27.79 13.86
N LEU A 717 -43.04 -27.15 14.99
CA LEU A 717 -42.65 -25.74 15.04
C LEU A 717 -41.33 -25.47 14.32
N ALA A 718 -40.31 -26.31 14.53
CA ALA A 718 -39.05 -26.19 13.82
C ALA A 718 -39.21 -26.37 12.30
N GLY A 719 -40.03 -27.33 11.87
CA GLY A 719 -40.39 -27.49 10.46
C GLY A 719 -41.08 -26.26 9.89
N TRP A 720 -42.07 -25.73 10.62
CA TRP A 720 -42.79 -24.52 10.22
C TRP A 720 -41.86 -23.31 10.12
N ALA A 721 -41.01 -23.08 11.12
CA ALA A 721 -40.05 -21.98 11.14
C ALA A 721 -39.02 -22.08 10.01
N ASN A 722 -38.47 -23.29 9.79
CA ASN A 722 -37.59 -23.55 8.66
C ASN A 722 -38.28 -23.21 7.34
N ARG A 723 -39.56 -23.54 7.22
CA ARG A 723 -40.34 -23.22 6.02
C ARG A 723 -40.62 -21.74 5.88
N MET A 724 -40.88 -21.02 6.97
CA MET A 724 -41.06 -19.57 6.94
C MET A 724 -39.77 -18.87 6.52
N ASN A 725 -38.64 -19.24 7.10
CA ASN A 725 -37.34 -18.70 6.72
C ASN A 725 -37.06 -18.85 5.21
N GLN A 726 -37.50 -19.95 4.59
CA GLN A 726 -37.37 -20.15 3.14
C GLN A 726 -38.22 -19.20 2.29
N ILE A 727 -39.36 -18.73 2.80
CA ILE A 727 -40.28 -17.90 2.01
C ILE A 727 -40.17 -16.40 2.33
N VAL A 728 -39.53 -16.02 3.45
CA VAL A 728 -39.43 -14.63 3.92
C VAL A 728 -38.94 -13.69 2.81
N GLU A 729 -37.89 -14.04 2.09
CA GLU A 729 -37.34 -13.23 1.00
C GLU A 729 -38.28 -13.13 -0.22
N HIS A 730 -39.24 -14.06 -0.33
CA HIS A 730 -40.24 -14.09 -1.39
C HIS A 730 -41.53 -13.35 -1.01
N LEU A 731 -41.68 -12.87 0.24
CA LEU A 731 -42.87 -12.17 0.74
C LEU A 731 -42.98 -10.71 0.26
N PHE A 732 -42.39 -10.38 -0.89
CA PHE A 732 -42.50 -9.05 -1.49
C PHE A 732 -43.21 -9.13 -2.84
N CYS A 733 -44.12 -8.19 -3.08
CA CYS A 733 -44.76 -8.02 -4.38
C CYS A 733 -43.70 -7.66 -5.42
N ARG A 734 -43.69 -8.37 -6.56
CA ARG A 734 -42.69 -8.12 -7.61
C ARG A 734 -42.87 -6.76 -8.27
N SER A 735 -44.12 -6.30 -8.39
CA SER A 735 -44.51 -5.06 -9.06
C SER A 735 -44.29 -3.81 -8.21
N CYS A 736 -44.78 -3.79 -6.96
CA CYS A 736 -44.72 -2.59 -6.11
C CYS A 736 -43.74 -2.68 -4.93
N LYS A 737 -43.07 -3.82 -4.75
CA LYS A 737 -42.11 -4.09 -3.64
C LYS A 737 -42.70 -4.02 -2.23
N GLU A 738 -43.99 -3.78 -2.09
CA GLU A 738 -44.70 -3.90 -0.82
C GLU A 738 -44.72 -5.34 -0.33
N VAL A 739 -44.68 -5.51 0.99
CA VAL A 739 -44.74 -6.81 1.65
C VAL A 739 -46.12 -7.46 1.45
N LEU A 740 -46.13 -8.76 1.14
CA LEU A 740 -47.33 -9.54 0.93
C LEU A 740 -47.99 -9.89 2.27
N ARG A 741 -49.32 -9.85 2.33
CA ARG A 741 -50.07 -10.23 3.54
C ARG A 741 -50.66 -11.63 3.43
N PRO A 742 -50.64 -12.41 4.53
CA PRO A 742 -51.31 -13.70 4.54
C PRO A 742 -52.82 -13.49 4.42
N LEU A 743 -53.46 -14.30 3.60
CA LEU A 743 -54.91 -14.48 3.63
C LEU A 743 -55.29 -15.25 4.91
N PRO A 744 -56.52 -15.07 5.41
CA PRO A 744 -57.01 -15.83 6.56
C PRO A 744 -56.81 -17.33 6.36
N PHE A 745 -55.94 -17.91 7.18
CA PHE A 745 -55.53 -19.31 7.09
C PHE A 745 -55.93 -20.04 8.36
N ARG A 746 -56.77 -21.06 8.21
CA ARG A 746 -57.42 -21.78 9.32
C ARG A 746 -57.33 -23.29 9.14
N PRO A 747 -56.13 -23.88 9.27
CA PRO A 747 -56.01 -25.33 9.21
C PRO A 747 -56.70 -25.96 10.45
N SER A 748 -57.36 -27.11 10.27
CA SER A 748 -57.86 -27.91 11.39
C SER A 748 -56.72 -28.49 12.23
N THR A 749 -55.54 -28.67 11.63
CA THR A 749 -54.28 -29.03 12.29
C THR A 749 -53.12 -28.41 11.51
N LEU A 750 -52.24 -27.67 12.20
CA LEU A 750 -51.06 -27.06 11.58
C LEU A 750 -50.15 -28.15 10.99
N GLY A 751 -49.98 -28.13 9.68
CA GLY A 751 -49.06 -29.04 9.00
C GLY A 751 -47.60 -28.65 9.19
N TYR A 752 -46.72 -29.64 9.11
CA TYR A 752 -45.27 -29.51 9.31
C TYR A 752 -44.59 -28.39 8.49
N TYR A 753 -45.02 -28.22 7.23
CA TYR A 753 -44.58 -27.16 6.33
C TYR A 753 -45.76 -26.33 5.83
N ALA A 754 -46.77 -26.14 6.68
CA ALA A 754 -47.96 -25.37 6.32
C ALA A 754 -47.60 -23.89 6.10
N VAL A 755 -48.12 -23.32 5.02
CA VAL A 755 -47.94 -21.91 4.64
C VAL A 755 -49.30 -21.33 4.25
N PRO A 756 -49.68 -20.13 4.71
CA PRO A 756 -50.88 -19.46 4.23
C PRO A 756 -50.74 -19.05 2.76
N LEU A 757 -51.86 -18.71 2.13
CA LEU A 757 -51.83 -17.99 0.85
C LEU A 757 -51.50 -16.52 1.12
N PHE A 758 -50.89 -15.84 0.15
CA PHE A 758 -50.50 -14.44 0.28
C PHE A 758 -51.11 -13.59 -0.82
N HIS A 759 -51.23 -12.28 -0.60
CA HIS A 759 -51.62 -11.33 -1.62
C HIS A 759 -50.99 -9.95 -1.38
N CYS A 760 -50.93 -9.14 -2.43
CA CYS A 760 -50.52 -7.75 -2.32
C CYS A 760 -51.70 -6.90 -1.83
N ILE A 761 -51.50 -6.12 -0.76
CA ILE A 761 -52.51 -5.21 -0.21
C ILE A 761 -52.42 -3.79 -0.78
N ASN A 762 -51.40 -3.50 -1.59
CA ASN A 762 -51.28 -2.18 -2.19
C ASN A 762 -52.37 -1.99 -3.23
N ASP A 763 -53.33 -1.12 -2.94
CA ASP A 763 -54.48 -0.90 -3.81
C ASP A 763 -54.13 -0.37 -5.19
N LYS A 764 -52.98 0.29 -5.32
CA LYS A 764 -52.42 0.81 -6.57
C LYS A 764 -51.62 -0.24 -7.35
N CYS A 765 -51.43 -1.44 -6.81
CA CYS A 765 -50.71 -2.51 -7.49
C CYS A 765 -51.63 -3.23 -8.49
N ASN A 766 -51.16 -3.36 -9.73
CA ASN A 766 -51.87 -4.09 -10.78
C ASN A 766 -51.81 -5.62 -10.59
N ASP A 767 -50.81 -6.10 -9.84
CA ASP A 767 -50.64 -7.52 -9.51
C ASP A 767 -51.26 -7.83 -8.13
N LYS A 768 -52.56 -8.18 -8.14
CA LYS A 768 -53.32 -8.62 -6.95
C LYS A 768 -53.55 -10.14 -6.94
N GLN A 769 -52.72 -10.90 -7.65
CA GLN A 769 -52.87 -12.36 -7.69
C GLN A 769 -52.65 -12.99 -6.32
N ILE A 770 -53.35 -14.10 -6.06
CA ILE A 770 -53.12 -14.91 -4.88
C ILE A 770 -51.83 -15.70 -5.09
N ILE A 771 -50.88 -15.51 -4.19
CA ILE A 771 -49.55 -16.10 -4.25
C ILE A 771 -49.49 -17.28 -3.29
N ARG A 772 -48.97 -18.40 -3.78
CA ARG A 772 -48.79 -19.63 -3.01
C ARG A 772 -47.33 -20.03 -3.00
N PHE A 773 -46.87 -20.40 -1.81
CA PHE A 773 -45.56 -21.03 -1.63
C PHE A 773 -45.72 -22.49 -1.22
N THR A 774 -45.07 -23.41 -1.93
CA THR A 774 -45.00 -24.84 -1.58
C THR A 774 -43.59 -25.40 -1.78
N HIS A 775 -43.35 -26.67 -1.52
CA HIS A 775 -42.05 -27.32 -1.68
C HIS A 775 -42.13 -28.46 -2.70
N CYS A 776 -40.99 -28.82 -3.28
CA CYS A 776 -40.89 -30.01 -4.13
C CYS A 776 -40.83 -31.28 -3.26
N LEU A 777 -41.52 -32.35 -3.68
CA LEU A 777 -41.42 -33.66 -3.03
C LEU A 777 -40.13 -34.40 -3.36
N ASN A 778 -39.48 -34.05 -4.46
CA ASN A 778 -38.27 -34.73 -4.90
C ASN A 778 -37.06 -34.16 -4.15
N GLY A 779 -36.66 -34.84 -3.06
CA GLY A 779 -35.46 -34.51 -2.30
C GLY A 779 -34.14 -34.64 -3.06
N LYS A 780 -34.15 -35.10 -4.33
CA LYS A 780 -32.97 -35.24 -5.21
C LYS A 780 -32.82 -34.12 -6.25
N CYS A 781 -33.72 -33.14 -6.28
CA CYS A 781 -33.59 -32.03 -7.22
C CYS A 781 -32.41 -31.14 -6.77
N GLU A 782 -31.24 -31.29 -7.41
CA GLU A 782 -29.97 -30.67 -6.99
C GLU A 782 -29.99 -29.13 -6.97
N SER A 783 -30.91 -28.49 -7.70
CA SER A 783 -31.16 -27.04 -7.62
C SER A 783 -31.74 -26.59 -6.27
N HIS A 784 -32.24 -27.50 -5.43
CA HIS A 784 -32.66 -27.20 -4.05
C HIS A 784 -31.53 -27.28 -3.01
N LYS A 785 -30.25 -27.39 -3.44
CA LYS A 785 -29.10 -27.07 -2.58
C LYS A 785 -29.20 -25.65 -1.98
N THR A 786 -30.00 -24.75 -2.55
CA THR A 786 -30.23 -23.37 -2.09
C THR A 786 -31.53 -23.13 -1.31
N SER A 787 -32.33 -24.16 -0.97
CA SER A 787 -33.54 -24.00 -0.15
C SER A 787 -34.70 -23.16 -0.75
N GLU A 788 -34.74 -22.93 -2.07
CA GLU A 788 -35.79 -22.10 -2.68
C GLU A 788 -37.20 -22.75 -2.64
N PRO A 789 -38.25 -22.00 -2.27
CA PRO A 789 -39.63 -22.45 -2.32
C PRO A 789 -40.19 -22.48 -3.75
N LEU A 790 -41.12 -23.39 -4.04
CA LEU A 790 -41.97 -23.29 -5.23
C LEU A 790 -42.94 -22.12 -5.06
N ASP A 791 -42.75 -21.07 -5.84
CA ASP A 791 -43.55 -19.85 -5.89
C ASP A 791 -44.53 -19.91 -7.08
N SER A 792 -45.82 -19.70 -6.83
CA SER A 792 -46.85 -19.75 -7.88
C SER A 792 -46.69 -18.68 -8.97
N ARG A 793 -45.88 -17.66 -8.73
CA ARG A 793 -45.54 -16.64 -9.73
C ARG A 793 -44.56 -17.17 -10.78
N ASP A 794 -43.78 -18.19 -10.43
CA ASP A 794 -42.80 -18.82 -11.33
C ASP A 794 -43.29 -20.18 -11.84
N CYS A 795 -44.00 -20.93 -10.99
CA CYS A 795 -44.34 -22.32 -11.22
C CYS A 795 -45.73 -22.47 -11.85
N LYS A 796 -45.85 -23.43 -12.77
CA LYS A 796 -47.16 -23.82 -13.31
C LYS A 796 -47.97 -24.63 -12.31
N SER A 797 -49.30 -24.53 -12.37
CA SER A 797 -50.17 -25.45 -11.64
C SER A 797 -49.99 -26.88 -12.16
N CYS A 798 -49.97 -27.87 -11.26
CA CYS A 798 -49.96 -29.30 -11.63
C CYS A 798 -51.25 -29.74 -12.34
N ARG A 799 -52.34 -28.98 -12.20
CA ARG A 799 -53.59 -29.17 -12.93
C ARG A 799 -54.07 -27.81 -13.43
N PRO A 800 -53.52 -27.30 -14.55
CA PRO A 800 -53.84 -25.96 -15.05
C PRO A 800 -55.31 -25.77 -15.42
N ASN A 801 -56.03 -26.86 -15.66
CA ASN A 801 -57.46 -26.86 -16.01
C ASN A 801 -58.39 -26.91 -14.79
N ASP A 802 -57.85 -27.07 -13.57
CA ASP A 802 -58.63 -27.10 -12.33
C ASP A 802 -58.29 -25.84 -11.51
N PRO A 803 -59.15 -24.80 -11.53
CA PRO A 803 -58.90 -23.55 -10.82
C PRO A 803 -58.88 -23.71 -9.29
N ASN A 804 -59.41 -24.83 -8.78
CA ASN A 804 -59.37 -25.16 -7.35
C ASN A 804 -58.14 -25.99 -6.97
N HIS A 805 -57.37 -26.44 -7.96
CA HIS A 805 -56.16 -27.21 -7.70
C HIS A 805 -55.01 -26.30 -7.25
N THR A 806 -54.48 -26.60 -6.07
CA THR A 806 -53.47 -25.76 -5.43
C THR A 806 -52.05 -26.33 -5.53
N GLY A 807 -51.83 -27.38 -6.31
CA GLY A 807 -50.51 -27.96 -6.50
C GLY A 807 -49.68 -27.22 -7.54
N LEU A 808 -48.38 -27.03 -7.27
CA LEU A 808 -47.41 -26.44 -8.20
C LEU A 808 -46.44 -27.50 -8.74
N GLN A 809 -46.09 -27.39 -10.01
CA GLN A 809 -45.07 -28.22 -10.66
C GLN A 809 -43.71 -27.56 -10.49
N CYS A 810 -42.70 -28.32 -10.08
CA CYS A 810 -41.34 -27.81 -9.98
C CYS A 810 -40.79 -27.52 -11.38
N ASN A 811 -40.40 -26.27 -11.64
CA ASN A 811 -39.83 -25.86 -12.93
C ASN A 811 -38.50 -26.56 -13.26
N TYR A 812 -37.78 -27.06 -12.25
CA TYR A 812 -36.47 -27.69 -12.44
C TYR A 812 -36.55 -29.20 -12.74
N CYS A 813 -37.26 -29.97 -11.92
CA CYS A 813 -37.34 -31.43 -12.08
C CYS A 813 -38.65 -31.92 -12.70
N GLY A 814 -39.57 -31.02 -13.04
CA GLY A 814 -40.90 -31.36 -13.57
C GLY A 814 -41.80 -32.15 -12.60
N SER A 815 -41.33 -32.43 -11.39
CA SER A 815 -42.08 -33.22 -10.40
C SER A 815 -43.20 -32.38 -9.79
N ASN A 816 -44.34 -33.03 -9.54
CA ASN A 816 -45.46 -32.40 -8.87
C ASN A 816 -45.21 -32.25 -7.37
N CYS A 817 -45.70 -31.17 -6.77
CA CYS A 817 -45.62 -30.94 -5.33
C CYS A 817 -46.50 -31.93 -4.52
N PRO A 818 -46.40 -31.92 -3.17
CA PRO A 818 -47.12 -32.84 -2.29
C PRO A 818 -48.63 -32.92 -2.51
N ALA A 819 -49.25 -31.81 -2.91
CA ALA A 819 -50.70 -31.71 -3.12
C ALA A 819 -51.22 -32.61 -4.26
N CYS A 820 -50.35 -33.15 -5.13
CA CYS A 820 -50.76 -33.90 -6.33
C CYS A 820 -50.33 -35.37 -6.29
N SER A 821 -49.22 -35.66 -5.63
CA SER A 821 -48.61 -36.99 -5.57
C SER A 821 -49.27 -37.89 -4.54
N GLY A 822 -50.19 -37.34 -3.73
CA GLY A 822 -50.86 -38.02 -2.62
C GLY A 822 -51.91 -39.07 -2.98
N HIS A 823 -52.19 -39.32 -4.27
CA HIS A 823 -53.26 -40.27 -4.64
C HIS A 823 -52.81 -41.72 -4.92
N ASN A 824 -51.60 -41.98 -5.42
CA ASN A 824 -51.28 -43.33 -5.93
C ASN A 824 -50.07 -44.04 -5.32
N ASN A 825 -49.22 -43.38 -4.50
CA ASN A 825 -48.09 -44.06 -3.86
C ASN A 825 -47.84 -43.52 -2.44
N ARG A 826 -48.73 -43.86 -1.49
CA ARG A 826 -48.37 -43.90 -0.07
C ARG A 826 -47.44 -45.10 0.14
N ILE A 827 -46.15 -44.94 -0.15
CA ILE A 827 -45.13 -45.77 0.48
C ILE A 827 -45.07 -45.31 1.94
N VAL A 828 -45.85 -46.00 2.79
CA VAL A 828 -45.60 -46.29 4.20
C VAL A 828 -45.01 -45.12 5.02
N ALA A 829 -45.82 -44.12 5.32
CA ALA A 829 -45.57 -43.20 6.44
C ALA A 829 -46.84 -42.87 7.25
N ASN A 830 -47.94 -43.58 6.98
CA ASN A 830 -49.21 -43.48 7.71
C ASN A 830 -49.57 -44.78 8.47
N GLY A 831 -48.58 -45.64 8.72
CA GLY A 831 -48.74 -46.81 9.60
C GLY A 831 -48.45 -46.51 11.08
N ILE A 832 -48.14 -45.26 11.42
CA ILE A 832 -47.96 -44.78 12.79
C ILE A 832 -48.65 -43.41 12.86
N TRP A 833 -49.98 -43.46 12.97
CA TRP A 833 -50.86 -42.39 13.45
C TRP A 833 -51.91 -43.03 14.33
#